data_AF-A0A673AXC9-F1
#
_entry.id   AF-A0A673AXC9-F1
#
_cell.length_a   1.000
_cell.length_b   1.000
_cell.length_c   1.000
_cell.angle_alpha   90.00
_cell.angle_beta   90.00
_cell.angle_gamma   90.00
#
_symmetry.space_group_name_H-M   'P 1'
#
loop_
_entity.id
_entity.type
_entity.pdbx_description
1 polymer ?
#
loop_
_entity_poly.entity_id
_entity_poly.type
_entity_poly.pdbx_seq_one_letter_code
_entity_poly.pdbx_strand_id
1 'polypeptide(L)'
;KTVSDNTINDGSVTTMAKPRRQAFRVAGYLFHAQSPCSLSTAEELFLDAAEYGNIPEVRRLLEELPHFNFNCVNYMGQNALQLAVANEHLEVTKLLLRKKNLGRIGDALLLAISKGYVRIVEEILSHQAFADSHMLTNSPSQADAHDDFFAYDEDGTRFSHDITPIILASQCHEYEIVHILLMKGARIDRPHDYFCQCSTCIEQQRDSFSHSQSRINAYKGLASPAYLSLSNEDPVMAALELSNELAVLANIEKEFKNDYKKLSMQCKDFVVGLLDLCRNTEEVEAVLNGNTESCPTLKPSVRQNLIRLKLAIKYEVKKFVAHPNCQQQLLSIWYENLSGVRQQATAVKILLVLGVAVGLPVLALIYWIAPTSKMGKLLCGPFLKFVAHAASFIIFLCLLVLNTADRFEGTSLLPNMTLHDHPLQLFRMKTTPFTWMEILIISWVIGKIWEECRDIWSQDIREYISEPWNLLDFSILTIFMTSFIARLMAFWHAYSAQCYVDKHYKHYADLSNVTLPFDIQYFQLARVNWMPSDPQLISEGLYAIAVVLSFSRIAYILPANESFGPLQISLGRTVKDIFKFLVIFITVFVAFMVGMFNLYSYYLGAKYNDAFTTVEESFKTLFWAIFGLSEVKSVVINIDHKFIENIGYILYGVYNIIMVVVLLNMLIAMFNSSFQEIQDDADVEWKFARAKLWFSYFENGGTLPVPFNLVPSPKAVASLLSRMKTFLWDVPRHEKEQSAQVLSSLFQKIMNRLIKRYVLKAQRDKDNDEVNEGELKEIKQDISSLRYELLERGKHDTETLAELIRQLEEVIYALGDCLILSVMRYFD
;
A
#
# COMPACT_ATOMS: atom_id res chain seq x y z
N LYS A 1 -34.07 36.69 -51.43
CA LYS A 1 -34.18 38.12 -51.04
C LYS A 1 -33.20 38.32 -49.88
N THR A 2 -31.89 38.30 -50.14
CA THR A 2 -31.02 39.41 -50.59
C THR A 2 -30.69 40.41 -49.50
N VAL A 3 -29.39 40.78 -49.48
CA VAL A 3 -28.67 41.81 -48.73
C VAL A 3 -28.01 41.23 -47.45
N SER A 4 -26.76 40.74 -47.50
CA SER A 4 -25.45 41.46 -47.52
C SER A 4 -25.23 42.31 -46.25
N ASP A 5 -24.08 42.44 -45.61
CA ASP A 5 -22.70 42.06 -45.91
C ASP A 5 -21.91 42.21 -44.58
N ASN A 6 -20.75 41.57 -44.53
CA ASN A 6 -19.57 41.85 -43.71
C ASN A 6 -19.64 42.91 -42.59
N THR A 7 -19.23 42.52 -41.37
CA THR A 7 -18.33 43.33 -40.54
C THR A 7 -17.67 42.49 -39.46
N ILE A 8 -16.35 42.65 -39.39
CA ILE A 8 -15.44 42.31 -38.30
C ILE A 8 -16.05 42.77 -36.97
N ASN A 9 -16.07 41.90 -35.96
CA ASN A 9 -16.39 42.32 -34.60
C ASN A 9 -15.49 41.57 -33.62
N ASP A 10 -14.60 42.33 -32.97
CA ASP A 10 -13.89 41.96 -31.76
C ASP A 10 -14.91 41.56 -30.67
N GLY A 11 -15.09 40.25 -30.51
CA GLY A 11 -15.85 39.67 -29.41
C GLY A 11 -15.02 39.64 -28.13
N SER A 12 -14.74 40.83 -27.59
CA SER A 12 -14.37 40.96 -26.18
C SER A 12 -15.51 40.43 -25.32
N VAL A 13 -15.34 39.23 -24.77
CA VAL A 13 -16.22 38.71 -23.72
C VAL A 13 -15.94 39.52 -22.46
N THR A 14 -16.63 40.65 -22.34
CA THR A 14 -16.80 41.38 -21.10
C THR A 14 -17.62 40.50 -20.16
N THR A 15 -16.93 39.61 -19.44
CA THR A 15 -17.48 39.04 -18.21
C THR A 15 -17.68 40.21 -17.25
N MET A 16 -18.95 40.51 -16.95
CA MET A 16 -19.33 41.46 -15.92
C MET A 16 -18.62 41.09 -14.62
N ALA A 17 -17.57 41.85 -14.30
CA ALA A 17 -16.98 41.90 -12.99
C ALA A 17 -18.07 42.35 -12.00
N LYS A 18 -18.63 41.38 -11.27
CA LYS A 18 -19.37 41.68 -10.05
C LYS A 18 -18.40 42.39 -9.10
N PRO A 19 -18.68 43.61 -8.64
CA PRO A 19 -17.89 44.19 -7.57
C PRO A 19 -18.14 43.34 -6.32
N ARG A 20 -17.13 42.59 -5.90
CA ARG A 20 -17.15 41.90 -4.60
C ARG A 20 -17.19 42.98 -3.54
N ARG A 21 -18.39 43.15 -2.99
CA ARG A 21 -18.71 44.01 -1.86
C ARG A 21 -17.60 43.94 -0.81
N GLN A 22 -17.04 45.11 -0.50
CA GLN A 22 -16.43 45.36 0.80
C GLN A 22 -17.38 44.84 1.87
N ALA A 23 -16.96 43.78 2.57
CA ALA A 23 -17.65 43.33 3.75
C ALA A 23 -17.26 44.27 4.90
N PHE A 24 -17.99 45.38 5.01
CA PHE A 24 -18.29 45.99 6.30
C PHE A 24 -18.85 44.87 7.19
N ARG A 25 -18.08 44.38 8.16
CA ARG A 25 -18.62 43.54 9.23
C ARG A 25 -19.06 44.46 10.37
N VAL A 26 -20.36 44.76 10.39
CA VAL A 26 -21.05 45.27 11.57
C VAL A 26 -21.96 44.16 12.11
N ALA A 27 -21.78 43.90 13.40
CA ALA A 27 -22.69 43.30 14.38
C ALA A 27 -23.21 41.86 14.19
N GLY A 28 -22.74 41.00 15.11
CA GLY A 28 -23.36 39.73 15.51
C GLY A 28 -22.86 39.36 16.92
N TYR A 29 -23.37 40.06 17.94
CA TYR A 29 -23.19 39.76 19.37
C TYR A 29 -23.87 38.44 19.77
N LEU A 30 -23.24 37.62 20.63
CA LEU A 30 -23.79 36.60 21.56
C LEU A 30 -22.60 35.67 21.91
N PHE A 31 -21.87 35.75 23.03
CA PHE A 31 -22.25 35.83 24.45
C PHE A 31 -21.09 36.39 25.30
N HIS A 32 -21.45 37.08 26.39
CA HIS A 32 -20.61 37.60 27.48
C HIS A 32 -19.47 38.57 27.16
N ALA A 33 -19.87 39.83 26.97
CA ALA A 33 -19.04 40.98 27.32
C ALA A 33 -18.79 41.01 28.84
N GLN A 34 -17.67 40.41 29.28
CA GLN A 34 -16.87 41.08 30.30
C GLN A 34 -15.99 42.07 29.54
N SER A 35 -16.13 43.35 29.86
CA SER A 35 -15.37 44.43 29.25
C SER A 35 -13.87 44.17 29.42
N PRO A 36 -13.07 43.90 28.36
CA PRO A 36 -11.63 44.02 28.52
C PRO A 36 -11.36 45.51 28.77
N CYS A 37 -10.51 45.82 29.75
CA CYS A 37 -10.10 47.19 30.08
C CYS A 37 -9.91 48.02 28.80
N SER A 38 -10.51 49.21 28.75
CA SER A 38 -10.28 50.17 27.67
C SER A 38 -8.76 50.37 27.51
N LEU A 39 -8.21 49.89 26.39
CA LEU A 39 -6.82 50.11 26.02
C LEU A 39 -6.50 51.60 26.16
N SER A 40 -5.38 51.91 26.81
CA SER A 40 -4.86 53.27 26.82
C SER A 40 -4.53 53.68 25.37
N THR A 41 -4.68 54.97 25.04
CA THR A 41 -4.28 55.49 23.71
C THR A 41 -2.79 55.20 23.42
N ALA A 42 -1.96 55.11 24.46
CA ALA A 42 -0.56 54.70 24.32
C ALA A 42 -0.40 53.20 24.02
N GLU A 43 -1.28 52.34 24.53
CA GLU A 43 -1.28 50.89 24.26
C GLU A 43 -1.81 50.60 22.85
N GLU A 44 -2.84 51.31 22.40
CA GLU A 44 -3.33 51.22 21.01
C GLU A 44 -2.25 51.66 20.01
N LEU A 45 -1.61 52.80 20.27
CA LEU A 45 -0.49 53.29 19.46
C LEU A 45 0.70 52.31 19.44
N PHE A 46 0.98 51.64 20.57
CA PHE A 46 2.03 50.64 20.67
C PHE A 46 1.71 49.38 19.85
N LEU A 47 0.48 48.88 19.91
CA LEU A 47 0.05 47.72 19.13
C LEU A 47 0.06 48.01 17.64
N ASP A 48 -0.43 49.18 17.22
CA ASP A 48 -0.37 49.63 15.82
C ASP A 48 1.09 49.79 15.35
N ALA A 49 1.96 50.37 16.19
CA ALA A 49 3.37 50.51 15.88
C ALA A 49 4.06 49.14 15.73
N ALA A 50 3.69 48.15 16.56
CA ALA A 50 4.20 46.79 16.44
C ALA A 50 3.65 46.06 15.19
N GLU A 51 2.38 46.27 14.84
CA GLU A 51 1.75 45.66 13.66
C GLU A 51 2.35 46.17 12.34
N TYR A 52 2.59 47.48 12.24
CA TYR A 52 3.16 48.11 11.04
C TYR A 52 4.69 48.14 10.99
N GLY A 53 5.37 47.65 12.03
CA GLY A 53 6.82 47.62 12.06
C GLY A 53 7.47 48.98 12.30
N ASN A 54 6.82 49.89 13.02
CA ASN A 54 7.39 51.19 13.38
C ASN A 54 8.40 51.05 14.53
N ILE A 55 9.60 50.60 14.20
CA ILE A 55 10.71 50.33 15.12
C ILE A 55 11.01 51.49 16.10
N PRO A 56 11.18 52.76 15.67
CA PRO A 56 11.55 53.84 16.58
C PRO A 56 10.45 54.14 17.59
N GLU A 57 9.18 54.08 17.17
CA GLU A 57 8.06 54.34 18.05
C GLU A 57 7.88 53.24 19.10
N VAL A 58 8.04 51.98 18.69
CA VAL A 58 8.06 50.83 19.61
C VAL A 58 9.20 50.98 20.63
N ARG A 59 10.40 51.33 20.18
CA ARG A 59 11.56 51.57 21.06
C ARG A 59 11.29 52.69 22.06
N ARG A 60 10.77 53.82 21.57
CA ARG A 60 10.43 55.01 22.36
C ARG A 60 9.47 54.66 23.49
N LEU A 61 8.37 53.97 23.17
CA LEU A 61 7.36 53.56 24.15
C LEU A 61 7.89 52.52 25.17
N LEU A 62 8.84 51.67 24.78
CA LEU A 62 9.47 50.65 25.65
C LEU A 62 10.56 51.21 26.58
N GLU A 63 11.20 52.31 26.22
CA GLU A 63 12.32 52.93 26.96
C GLU A 63 11.88 54.13 27.80
N GLU A 64 10.95 54.96 27.30
CA GLU A 64 10.51 56.21 27.95
C GLU A 64 9.47 56.00 29.06
N LEU A 65 8.70 54.90 29.03
CA LEU A 65 7.61 54.65 29.97
C LEU A 65 7.92 53.50 30.96
N PRO A 66 8.31 53.80 32.22
CA PRO A 66 8.74 52.78 33.19
C PRO A 66 7.62 51.89 33.76
N HIS A 67 6.34 52.28 33.61
CA HIS A 67 5.17 51.51 34.08
C HIS A 67 4.21 51.11 32.94
N PHE A 68 4.71 51.04 31.71
CA PHE A 68 3.89 50.65 30.56
C PHE A 68 3.62 49.14 30.53
N ASN A 69 2.34 48.76 30.33
CA ASN A 69 1.96 47.37 30.13
C ASN A 69 2.26 46.93 28.70
N PHE A 70 3.41 46.31 28.50
CA PHE A 70 3.80 45.76 27.20
C PHE A 70 3.14 44.42 26.85
N ASN A 71 2.40 43.79 27.78
CA ASN A 71 1.57 42.60 27.51
C ASN A 71 0.11 42.99 27.22
N CYS A 72 -0.11 44.19 26.67
CA CYS A 72 -1.44 44.61 26.23
C CYS A 72 -1.92 43.74 25.06
N VAL A 73 -3.24 43.56 24.97
CA VAL A 73 -3.88 42.71 23.97
C VAL A 73 -4.86 43.51 23.13
N ASN A 74 -4.92 43.23 21.82
CA ASN A 74 -5.88 43.86 20.92
C ASN A 74 -7.30 43.32 21.12
N TYR A 75 -8.26 43.78 20.30
CA TYR A 75 -9.66 43.32 20.33
C TYR A 75 -9.85 41.83 19.99
N MET A 76 -8.84 41.18 19.39
CA MET A 76 -8.79 39.73 19.15
C MET A 76 -8.03 38.97 20.24
N GLY A 77 -7.59 39.66 21.29
CA GLY A 77 -6.80 39.07 22.34
C GLY A 77 -5.36 38.76 21.94
N GLN A 78 -4.73 39.47 21.00
CA GLN A 78 -3.35 39.22 20.56
C GLN A 78 -2.36 40.21 21.18
N ASN A 79 -1.19 39.73 21.59
CA ASN A 79 -0.08 40.52 22.15
C ASN A 79 0.77 41.15 21.03
N ALA A 80 1.51 42.22 21.35
CA ALA A 80 2.41 42.91 20.43
C ALA A 80 3.45 41.97 19.77
N LEU A 81 3.94 40.97 20.49
CA LEU A 81 4.85 39.95 19.95
C LEU A 81 4.19 39.08 18.88
N GLN A 82 2.95 38.62 19.12
CA GLN A 82 2.21 37.82 18.13
C GLN A 82 1.94 38.63 16.86
N LEU A 83 1.62 39.92 16.99
CA LEU A 83 1.42 40.84 15.86
C LEU A 83 2.72 41.07 15.07
N ALA A 84 3.83 41.34 15.76
CA ALA A 84 5.13 41.52 15.13
C ALA A 84 5.58 40.27 14.36
N VAL A 85 5.39 39.08 14.96
CA VAL A 85 5.71 37.79 14.32
C VAL A 85 4.77 37.48 13.15
N ALA A 86 3.48 37.82 13.25
CA ALA A 86 2.51 37.57 12.19
C ALA A 86 2.85 38.29 10.87
N ASN A 87 3.55 39.43 10.97
CA ASN A 87 3.93 40.29 9.86
C ASN A 87 5.44 40.28 9.55
N GLU A 88 6.20 39.32 10.11
CA GLU A 88 7.65 39.15 9.93
C GLU A 88 8.54 40.35 10.34
N HIS A 89 8.14 41.13 11.34
CA HIS A 89 8.96 42.26 11.82
C HIS A 89 10.09 41.78 12.74
N LEU A 90 11.21 41.32 12.15
CA LEU A 90 12.36 40.76 12.88
C LEU A 90 12.95 41.73 13.91
N GLU A 91 13.17 42.99 13.55
CA GLU A 91 13.81 43.97 14.44
C GLU A 91 12.90 44.39 15.60
N VAL A 92 11.59 44.52 15.35
CA VAL A 92 10.59 44.72 16.42
C VAL A 92 10.57 43.51 17.36
N THR A 93 10.60 42.30 16.82
CA THR A 93 10.65 41.06 17.59
C THR A 93 11.88 41.02 18.50
N LYS A 94 13.07 41.37 17.98
CA LYS A 94 14.31 41.49 18.77
C LYS A 94 14.19 42.50 19.90
N LEU A 95 13.58 43.66 19.66
CA LEU A 95 13.39 44.68 20.67
C LEU A 95 12.46 44.22 21.80
N LEU A 96 11.37 43.55 21.44
CA LEU A 96 10.43 42.98 22.40
C LEU A 96 11.12 41.90 23.24
N LEU A 97 11.78 40.92 22.62
CA LEU A 97 12.44 39.79 23.31
C LEU A 97 13.56 40.20 24.29
N ARG A 98 14.06 41.44 24.26
CA ARG A 98 14.98 41.95 25.29
C ARG A 98 14.32 42.11 26.67
N LYS A 99 12.99 42.23 26.73
CA LYS A 99 12.24 42.35 27.99
C LYS A 99 11.94 40.95 28.54
N LYS A 100 12.26 40.72 29.82
CA LYS A 100 12.22 39.38 30.44
C LYS A 100 10.82 38.84 30.76
N ASN A 101 9.83 39.71 30.94
CA ASN A 101 8.48 39.33 31.43
C ASN A 101 7.42 39.32 30.32
N LEU A 102 7.79 38.91 29.11
CA LEU A 102 6.85 38.78 27.99
C LEU A 102 5.97 37.53 28.13
N GLY A 103 4.66 37.71 28.02
CA GLY A 103 3.71 36.61 27.93
C GLY A 103 3.59 36.06 26.50
N ARG A 104 3.06 34.83 26.36
CA ARG A 104 2.68 34.20 25.08
C ARG A 104 3.80 33.99 24.06
N ILE A 105 5.04 33.83 24.55
CA ILE A 105 6.22 33.56 23.70
C ILE A 105 6.09 32.20 23.00
N GLY A 106 5.49 31.21 23.66
CA GLY A 106 5.25 29.88 23.08
C GLY A 106 4.27 29.89 21.91
N ASP A 107 3.17 30.64 22.00
CA ASP A 107 2.25 30.80 20.84
C ASP A 107 2.92 31.56 19.69
N ALA A 108 3.71 32.59 19.99
CA ALA A 108 4.48 33.32 18.97
C ALA A 108 5.50 32.40 18.27
N LEU A 109 6.14 31.47 19.00
CA LEU A 109 7.00 30.45 18.40
C LEU A 109 6.21 29.53 17.45
N LEU A 110 5.05 29.01 17.88
CA LEU A 110 4.22 28.15 17.02
C LEU A 110 3.72 28.90 15.78
N LEU A 111 3.42 30.20 15.90
CA LEU A 111 3.07 31.06 14.76
C LEU A 111 4.22 31.17 13.76
N ALA A 112 5.43 31.48 14.25
CA ALA A 112 6.61 31.64 13.42
C ALA A 112 6.94 30.34 12.68
N ILE A 113 6.80 29.19 13.36
CA ILE A 113 6.97 27.86 12.76
C ILE A 113 5.92 27.60 11.68
N SER A 114 4.64 27.91 11.95
CA SER A 114 3.57 27.73 10.97
C SER A 114 3.73 28.58 9.71
N LYS A 115 4.45 29.71 9.82
CA LYS A 115 4.73 30.63 8.71
C LYS A 115 6.05 30.33 7.99
N GLY A 116 6.97 29.60 8.61
CA GLY A 116 8.28 29.30 8.04
C GLY A 116 9.33 30.38 8.28
N TYR A 117 9.14 31.28 9.25
CA TYR A 117 10.06 32.40 9.52
C TYR A 117 11.31 31.94 10.30
N VAL A 118 12.29 31.41 9.58
CA VAL A 118 13.52 30.81 10.17
C VAL A 118 14.25 31.77 11.10
N ARG A 119 14.47 33.02 10.67
CA ARG A 119 15.23 34.02 11.45
C ARG A 119 14.54 34.42 12.75
N ILE A 120 13.21 34.54 12.71
CA ILE A 120 12.40 34.85 13.89
C ILE A 120 12.43 33.67 14.86
N VAL A 121 12.31 32.44 14.36
CA VAL A 121 12.41 31.22 15.18
C VAL A 121 13.78 31.14 15.87
N GLU A 122 14.88 31.41 15.17
CA GLU A 122 16.22 31.43 15.79
C GLU A 122 16.32 32.45 16.92
N GLU A 123 15.80 33.66 16.71
CA GLU A 123 15.81 34.71 17.73
C GLU A 123 14.95 34.33 18.94
N ILE A 124 13.74 33.80 18.73
CA ILE A 124 12.85 33.35 19.81
C ILE A 124 13.51 32.21 20.60
N LEU A 125 14.13 31.22 19.93
CA LEU A 125 14.83 30.10 20.56
C LEU A 125 16.14 30.50 21.26
N SER A 126 16.63 31.72 21.04
CA SER A 126 17.78 32.29 21.77
C SER A 126 17.38 32.90 23.13
N HIS A 127 16.08 33.14 23.36
CA HIS A 127 15.57 33.73 24.58
C HIS A 127 15.74 32.79 25.80
N GLN A 128 15.97 33.37 26.99
CA GLN A 128 16.23 32.63 28.23
C GLN A 128 15.10 31.65 28.61
N ALA A 129 13.86 31.93 28.20
CA ALA A 129 12.71 31.06 28.45
C ALA A 129 12.80 29.68 27.78
N PHE A 130 13.62 29.53 26.73
CA PHE A 130 13.85 28.26 26.03
C PHE A 130 15.23 27.66 26.32
N ALA A 131 15.90 28.12 27.38
CA ALA A 131 17.19 27.56 27.81
C ALA A 131 17.04 26.10 28.29
N ASP A 132 15.92 25.77 28.91
CA ASP A 132 15.58 24.42 29.32
C ASP A 132 14.82 23.70 28.19
N SER A 133 15.40 22.62 27.65
CA SER A 133 14.82 21.82 26.55
C SER A 133 13.44 21.23 26.88
N HIS A 134 13.05 21.19 28.16
CA HIS A 134 11.78 20.61 28.63
C HIS A 134 10.55 21.36 28.08
N MET A 135 10.67 22.67 27.82
CA MET A 135 9.60 23.48 27.22
C MET A 135 9.39 23.20 25.72
N LEU A 136 10.34 22.52 25.07
CA LEU A 136 10.26 22.11 23.67
C LEU A 136 9.74 20.67 23.52
N THR A 137 9.90 19.84 24.55
CA THR A 137 9.47 18.43 24.56
C THR A 137 8.07 18.25 25.14
N ASN A 138 7.71 19.02 26.16
CA ASN A 138 6.39 18.90 26.78
C ASN A 138 5.29 19.44 25.87
N SER A 139 4.16 18.73 25.83
CA SER A 139 2.95 19.27 25.23
C SER A 139 2.42 20.42 26.09
N PRO A 140 1.76 21.43 25.48
CA PRO A 140 1.04 22.47 26.21
C PRO A 140 0.07 21.94 27.29
N SER A 141 -0.46 20.72 27.12
CA SER A 141 -1.30 20.03 28.11
C SER A 141 -0.55 19.46 29.33
N GLN A 142 0.76 19.24 29.20
CA GLN A 142 1.63 18.69 30.25
C GLN A 142 2.48 19.77 30.94
N ALA A 143 2.63 20.94 30.31
CA ALA A 143 3.19 22.11 30.97
C ALA A 143 2.17 22.62 32.00
N ASP A 144 2.61 22.86 33.24
CA ASP A 144 1.73 23.29 34.33
C ASP A 144 0.87 24.48 33.88
N ALA A 145 -0.45 24.35 34.06
CA ALA A 145 -1.50 25.25 33.58
C ALA A 145 -1.49 26.68 34.17
N HIS A 146 -0.37 27.10 34.79
CA HIS A 146 -0.24 28.36 35.49
C HIS A 146 0.47 29.47 34.69
N ASP A 147 1.07 29.15 33.54
CA ASP A 147 1.72 30.16 32.68
C ASP A 147 0.99 30.29 31.34
N ASP A 148 0.59 31.52 30.99
CA ASP A 148 0.02 31.93 29.68
C ASP A 148 1.05 31.81 28.52
N PHE A 149 1.90 30.79 28.55
CA PHE A 149 3.06 30.65 27.67
C PHE A 149 2.65 30.25 26.24
N PHE A 150 1.75 29.27 26.12
CA PHE A 150 1.20 28.79 24.84
C PHE A 150 -0.21 29.32 24.55
N ALA A 151 -0.79 30.12 25.45
CA ALA A 151 -2.12 30.71 25.26
C ALA A 151 -2.12 31.69 24.07
N TYR A 152 -3.12 31.59 23.22
CA TYR A 152 -3.34 32.54 22.13
C TYR A 152 -4.13 33.74 22.64
N ASP A 153 -5.26 33.47 23.30
CA ASP A 153 -6.16 34.40 23.97
C ASP A 153 -6.54 33.86 25.37
N GLU A 154 -7.54 34.43 26.03
CA GLU A 154 -8.05 33.94 27.32
C GLU A 154 -8.87 32.64 27.18
N ASP A 155 -9.31 32.29 25.97
CA ASP A 155 -10.22 31.18 25.68
C ASP A 155 -9.46 29.88 25.32
N GLY A 156 -8.19 29.97 24.88
CA GLY A 156 -7.35 28.79 24.65
C GLY A 156 -6.09 29.01 23.81
N THR A 157 -5.57 27.92 23.25
CA THR A 157 -4.35 27.88 22.41
C THR A 157 -4.72 27.86 20.92
N ARG A 158 -3.87 28.43 20.04
CA ARG A 158 -4.12 28.46 18.59
C ARG A 158 -4.20 27.08 17.97
N PHE A 159 -3.32 26.19 18.41
CA PHE A 159 -3.22 24.80 17.96
C PHE A 159 -3.74 23.85 19.04
N SER A 160 -4.06 22.61 18.69
CA SER A 160 -4.45 21.60 19.69
C SER A 160 -3.35 21.44 20.74
N HIS A 161 -3.74 21.27 22.01
CA HIS A 161 -2.85 21.24 23.17
C HIS A 161 -1.77 20.14 23.14
N ASP A 162 -1.87 19.19 22.21
CA ASP A 162 -0.94 18.08 22.01
C ASP A 162 0.19 18.39 21.02
N ILE A 163 0.12 19.51 20.30
CA ILE A 163 1.11 19.86 19.28
C ILE A 163 2.31 20.54 19.96
N THR A 164 3.46 19.87 19.89
CA THR A 164 4.76 20.46 20.26
C THR A 164 5.36 21.22 19.07
N PRO A 165 6.31 22.15 19.31
CA PRO A 165 6.97 22.90 18.23
C PRO A 165 7.58 22.02 17.14
N ILE A 166 8.17 20.88 17.51
CA ILE A 166 8.78 19.93 16.56
C ILE A 166 7.73 19.19 15.72
N ILE A 167 6.56 18.85 16.29
CA ILE A 167 5.45 18.24 15.54
C ILE A 167 4.93 19.24 14.50
N LEU A 168 4.71 20.50 14.90
CA LEU A 168 4.23 21.53 13.99
C LEU A 168 5.22 21.80 12.86
N ALA A 169 6.51 21.97 13.18
CA ALA A 169 7.56 22.19 12.17
C ALA A 169 7.63 21.03 11.16
N SER A 170 7.44 19.81 11.64
CA SER A 170 7.40 18.61 10.81
C SER A 170 6.16 18.57 9.92
N GLN A 171 4.99 18.97 10.42
CA GLN A 171 3.74 19.04 9.64
C GLN A 171 3.78 20.12 8.55
N CYS A 172 4.47 21.23 8.79
CA CYS A 172 4.71 22.29 7.79
C CYS A 172 5.79 21.94 6.76
N HIS A 173 6.50 20.82 6.94
CA HIS A 173 7.62 20.39 6.09
C HIS A 173 8.79 21.39 6.03
N GLU A 174 9.06 22.10 7.13
CA GLU A 174 10.14 23.09 7.21
C GLU A 174 11.47 22.46 7.63
N TYR A 175 12.31 22.10 6.65
CA TYR A 175 13.58 21.39 6.90
C TYR A 175 14.55 22.15 7.81
N GLU A 176 14.67 23.47 7.66
CA GLU A 176 15.61 24.28 8.43
C GLU A 176 15.18 24.42 9.89
N ILE A 177 13.89 24.71 10.11
CA ILE A 177 13.31 24.81 11.46
C ILE A 177 13.38 23.46 12.18
N VAL A 178 13.05 22.37 11.49
CA VAL A 178 13.19 21.01 12.04
C VAL A 178 14.65 20.76 12.43
N HIS A 179 15.63 21.12 11.58
CA HIS A 179 17.04 20.97 11.92
C HIS A 179 17.44 21.74 13.18
N ILE A 180 17.04 23.02 13.29
CA ILE A 180 17.32 23.87 14.46
C ILE A 180 16.74 23.24 15.75
N LEU A 181 15.49 22.80 15.71
CA LEU A 181 14.82 22.17 16.84
C LEU A 181 15.49 20.82 17.22
N LEU A 182 15.87 20.02 16.24
CA LEU A 182 16.59 18.76 16.45
C LEU A 182 17.97 18.99 17.09
N MET A 183 18.66 20.09 16.74
CA MET A 183 19.95 20.48 17.34
C MET A 183 19.81 20.97 18.78
N LYS A 184 18.65 21.52 19.15
CA LYS A 184 18.29 21.90 20.54
C LYS A 184 17.82 20.72 21.40
N GLY A 185 17.80 19.50 20.84
CA GLY A 185 17.45 18.27 21.54
C GLY A 185 15.96 17.92 21.53
N ALA A 186 15.11 18.67 20.82
CA ALA A 186 13.70 18.32 20.67
C ALA A 186 13.58 17.09 19.73
N ARG A 187 12.89 16.05 20.19
CA ARG A 187 12.56 14.84 19.41
C ARG A 187 11.09 14.54 19.61
N ILE A 188 10.46 13.91 18.60
CA ILE A 188 9.08 13.46 18.70
C ILE A 188 9.09 12.09 19.38
N ASP A 189 8.38 11.99 20.50
CA ASP A 189 8.18 10.72 21.18
C ASP A 189 7.29 9.81 20.35
N ARG A 190 7.68 8.54 20.21
CA ARG A 190 6.85 7.57 19.51
C ARG A 190 5.62 7.25 20.36
N PRO A 191 4.41 7.31 19.78
CA PRO A 191 3.21 6.92 20.50
C PRO A 191 3.28 5.44 20.90
N HIS A 192 2.69 5.11 22.03
CA HIS A 192 2.58 3.72 22.48
C HIS A 192 1.65 2.92 21.55
N ASP A 193 1.79 1.60 21.59
CA ASP A 193 0.90 0.69 20.88
C ASP A 193 -0.57 0.97 21.27
N TYR A 194 -1.49 0.82 20.31
CA TYR A 194 -2.91 1.11 20.47
C TYR A 194 -3.52 0.39 21.69
N PHE A 195 -3.06 -0.84 21.95
CA PHE A 195 -3.55 -1.68 23.03
C PHE A 195 -2.72 -1.58 24.33
N CYS A 196 -1.84 -0.59 24.44
CA CYS A 196 -1.04 -0.38 25.65
C CYS A 196 -1.92 -0.01 26.85
N GLN A 197 -1.64 -0.62 28.02
CA GLN A 197 -2.38 -0.42 29.27
C GLN A 197 -1.53 0.24 30.37
N CYS A 198 -0.55 1.08 30.01
CA CYS A 198 0.22 1.81 31.02
C CYS A 198 -0.64 2.90 31.69
N SER A 199 -0.27 3.30 32.91
CA SER A 199 -1.02 4.29 33.70
C SER A 199 -1.22 5.61 32.95
N THR A 200 -0.20 6.08 32.24
CA THR A 200 -0.25 7.31 31.44
C THR A 200 -1.26 7.23 30.29
N CYS A 201 -1.32 6.11 29.55
CA CYS A 201 -2.30 5.93 28.48
C CYS A 201 -3.72 5.82 29.02
N ILE A 202 -3.92 5.14 30.16
CA ILE A 202 -5.24 5.01 30.80
C ILE A 202 -5.74 6.37 31.28
N GLU A 203 -4.86 7.21 31.84
CA GLU A 203 -5.19 8.57 32.25
C GLU A 203 -5.55 9.46 31.06
N GLN A 204 -4.77 9.40 29.97
CA GLN A 204 -5.07 10.14 28.74
C GLN A 204 -6.34 9.65 28.05
N GLN A 205 -6.68 8.36 28.15
CA GLN A 205 -7.89 7.78 27.57
C GLN A 205 -9.19 8.26 28.24
N ARG A 206 -9.12 8.95 29.40
CA ARG A 206 -10.29 9.62 29.99
C ARG A 206 -10.95 10.59 29.01
N ASP A 207 -10.15 11.26 28.18
CA ASP A 207 -10.62 11.97 27.00
C ASP A 207 -10.15 11.25 25.74
N SER A 208 -10.96 10.28 25.31
CA SER A 208 -10.65 9.42 24.17
C SER A 208 -10.45 10.18 22.86
N PHE A 209 -11.12 11.32 22.69
CA PHE A 209 -11.02 12.10 21.45
C PHE A 209 -9.67 12.82 21.37
N SER A 210 -9.28 13.56 22.41
CA SER A 210 -7.97 14.22 22.44
C SER A 210 -6.82 13.20 22.38
N HIS A 211 -6.94 12.04 23.05
CA HIS A 211 -5.92 11.00 22.95
C HIS A 211 -5.74 10.47 21.51
N SER A 212 -6.84 10.24 20.79
CA SER A 212 -6.77 9.84 19.36
C SER A 212 -6.19 10.95 18.48
N GLN A 213 -6.54 12.22 18.75
CA GLN A 213 -6.05 13.38 18.02
C GLN A 213 -4.54 13.62 18.26
N SER A 214 -4.08 13.43 19.50
CA SER A 214 -2.68 13.49 19.89
C SER A 214 -1.85 12.45 19.14
N ARG A 215 -2.33 11.19 19.14
CA ARG A 215 -1.68 10.08 18.44
C ARG A 215 -1.52 10.35 16.94
N ILE A 216 -2.58 10.77 16.26
CA ILE A 216 -2.50 11.05 14.83
C ILE A 216 -1.60 12.26 14.53
N ASN A 217 -1.59 13.28 15.39
CA ASN A 217 -0.70 14.43 15.25
C ASN A 217 0.77 14.05 15.42
N ALA A 218 1.09 13.16 16.36
CA ALA A 218 2.43 12.59 16.52
C ALA A 218 2.85 11.80 15.27
N TYR A 219 1.97 10.93 14.75
CA TYR A 219 2.24 10.20 13.50
C TYR A 219 2.38 11.11 12.29
N LYS A 220 1.61 12.21 12.19
CA LYS A 220 1.79 13.23 11.14
C LYS A 220 3.19 13.85 11.20
N GLY A 221 3.70 14.11 12.39
CA GLY A 221 5.08 14.60 12.58
C GLY A 221 6.12 13.56 12.16
N LEU A 222 6.01 12.32 12.66
CA LEU A 222 6.94 11.22 12.37
C LEU A 222 6.98 10.82 10.89
N ALA A 223 5.82 10.86 10.21
CA ALA A 223 5.68 10.48 8.80
C ALA A 223 6.17 11.56 7.82
N SER A 224 6.49 12.76 8.32
CA SER A 224 6.93 13.86 7.46
C SER A 224 8.30 13.59 6.84
N PRO A 225 8.52 13.93 5.55
CA PRO A 225 9.82 13.82 4.89
C PRO A 225 10.94 14.61 5.60
N ALA A 226 10.61 15.77 6.16
CA ALA A 226 11.55 16.61 6.89
C ALA A 226 12.08 15.91 8.14
N TYR A 227 11.19 15.33 8.96
CA TYR A 227 11.61 14.58 10.15
C TYR A 227 12.33 13.28 9.78
N LEU A 228 11.81 12.52 8.82
CA LEU A 228 12.41 11.24 8.40
C LEU A 228 13.83 11.39 7.88
N SER A 229 14.09 12.45 7.11
CA SER A 229 15.40 12.70 6.49
C SER A 229 16.46 13.21 7.46
N LEU A 230 16.09 13.96 8.50
CA LEU A 230 17.02 14.63 9.41
C LEU A 230 17.23 13.89 10.75
N SER A 231 16.26 13.09 11.19
CA SER A 231 16.31 12.43 12.50
C SER A 231 16.93 11.02 12.48
N ASN A 232 16.78 10.27 11.39
CA ASN A 232 17.17 8.86 11.30
C ASN A 232 18.47 8.67 10.54
N GLU A 233 19.30 7.72 10.99
CA GLU A 233 20.53 7.34 10.26
C GLU A 233 20.22 6.62 8.94
N ASP A 234 19.18 5.78 8.94
CA ASP A 234 18.67 5.05 7.77
C ASP A 234 17.20 5.41 7.49
N PRO A 235 16.95 6.47 6.71
CA PRO A 235 15.60 6.98 6.49
C PRO A 235 14.72 6.04 5.66
N VAL A 236 15.33 5.19 4.82
CA VAL A 236 14.59 4.25 3.96
C VAL A 236 13.95 3.15 4.80
N MET A 237 14.71 2.55 5.72
CA MET A 237 14.17 1.51 6.60
C MET A 237 13.11 2.07 7.54
N ALA A 238 13.38 3.21 8.17
CA ALA A 238 12.44 3.87 9.07
C ALA A 238 11.11 4.22 8.36
N ALA A 239 11.16 4.73 7.13
CA ALA A 239 9.96 5.04 6.35
C ALA A 239 9.19 3.78 5.94
N LEU A 240 9.88 2.69 5.58
CA LEU A 240 9.23 1.41 5.25
C LEU A 240 8.49 0.82 6.44
N GLU A 241 9.14 0.75 7.62
CA GLU A 241 8.52 0.26 8.85
C GLU A 241 7.34 1.13 9.28
N LEU A 242 7.52 2.45 9.31
CA LEU A 242 6.46 3.39 9.67
C LEU A 242 5.27 3.30 8.70
N SER A 243 5.52 3.13 7.39
CA SER A 243 4.44 2.98 6.40
C SER A 243 3.57 1.75 6.67
N ASN A 244 4.18 0.66 7.14
CA ASN A 244 3.47 -0.57 7.50
C ASN A 244 2.71 -0.41 8.81
N GLU A 245 3.33 0.20 9.83
CA GLU A 245 2.67 0.53 11.10
C GLU A 245 1.40 1.36 10.88
N LEU A 246 1.50 2.43 10.08
CA LEU A 246 0.36 3.28 9.71
C LEU A 246 -0.71 2.51 8.92
N ALA A 247 -0.31 1.58 8.06
CA ALA A 247 -1.25 0.75 7.31
C ALA A 247 -2.01 -0.25 8.21
N VAL A 248 -1.35 -0.78 9.24
CA VAL A 248 -1.98 -1.62 10.26
C VAL A 248 -2.93 -0.79 11.11
N LEU A 249 -2.52 0.38 11.59
CA LEU A 249 -3.35 1.30 12.35
C LEU A 249 -4.59 1.76 11.57
N ALA A 250 -4.48 2.00 10.26
CA ALA A 250 -5.62 2.32 9.40
C ALA A 250 -6.70 1.21 9.35
N ASN A 251 -6.35 -0.02 9.72
CA ASN A 251 -7.31 -1.12 9.81
C ASN A 251 -7.87 -1.30 11.22
N ILE A 252 -7.15 -0.82 12.25
CA ILE A 252 -7.57 -0.83 13.65
C ILE A 252 -8.52 0.35 13.92
N GLU A 253 -8.09 1.58 13.63
CA GLU A 253 -8.89 2.80 13.75
C GLU A 253 -9.62 3.11 12.45
N LYS A 254 -10.95 2.95 12.46
CA LYS A 254 -11.77 3.09 11.24
C LYS A 254 -12.11 4.55 10.95
N GLU A 255 -12.21 5.36 12.00
CA GLU A 255 -12.61 6.77 11.99
C GLU A 255 -11.58 7.61 11.22
N PHE A 256 -10.29 7.44 11.53
CA PHE A 256 -9.17 8.16 10.89
C PHE A 256 -8.47 7.35 9.78
N LYS A 257 -9.11 6.30 9.26
CA LYS A 257 -8.53 5.39 8.27
C LYS A 257 -7.94 6.11 7.05
N ASN A 258 -8.61 7.15 6.56
CA ASN A 258 -8.15 7.90 5.38
C ASN A 258 -6.88 8.70 5.67
N ASP A 259 -6.76 9.27 6.86
CA ASP A 259 -5.58 10.05 7.26
C ASP A 259 -4.36 9.13 7.45
N TYR A 260 -4.52 8.00 8.14
CA TYR A 260 -3.45 7.00 8.26
C TYR A 260 -2.99 6.46 6.90
N LYS A 261 -3.93 6.21 5.97
CA LYS A 261 -3.59 5.82 4.60
C LYS A 261 -2.81 6.92 3.87
N LYS A 262 -3.20 8.19 4.03
CA LYS A 262 -2.50 9.33 3.42
C LYS A 262 -1.07 9.44 3.96
N LEU A 263 -0.87 9.28 5.26
CA LEU A 263 0.46 9.28 5.89
C LEU A 263 1.31 8.07 5.46
N SER A 264 0.72 6.88 5.40
CA SER A 264 1.39 5.68 4.88
C SER A 264 1.85 5.91 3.43
N MET A 265 1.00 6.51 2.59
CA MET A 265 1.36 6.88 1.21
C MET A 265 2.46 7.93 1.17
N GLN A 266 2.45 8.94 2.05
CA GLN A 266 3.51 9.94 2.16
C GLN A 266 4.87 9.31 2.48
N CYS A 267 4.93 8.35 3.42
CA CYS A 267 6.16 7.60 3.69
C CYS A 267 6.61 6.76 2.48
N LYS A 268 5.67 6.13 1.76
CA LYS A 268 5.98 5.35 0.55
C LYS A 268 6.52 6.24 -0.57
N ASP A 269 5.89 7.38 -0.81
CA ASP A 269 6.29 8.35 -1.84
C ASP A 269 7.64 9.01 -1.49
N PHE A 270 7.96 9.22 -0.21
CA PHE A 270 9.28 9.64 0.25
C PHE A 270 10.39 8.65 -0.17
N VAL A 271 10.17 7.35 0.06
CA VAL A 271 11.14 6.31 -0.33
C VAL A 271 11.32 6.22 -1.84
N VAL A 272 10.24 6.41 -2.61
CA VAL A 272 10.30 6.51 -4.09
C VAL A 272 11.12 7.74 -4.49
N GLY A 273 10.84 8.91 -3.92
CA GLY A 273 11.56 10.15 -4.22
C GLY A 273 13.07 10.07 -3.91
N LEU A 274 13.48 9.30 -2.90
CA LEU A 274 14.90 9.02 -2.64
C LEU A 274 15.53 8.14 -3.74
N LEU A 275 14.79 7.15 -4.24
CA LEU A 275 15.26 6.26 -5.31
C LEU A 275 15.38 6.99 -6.66
N ASP A 276 14.49 7.96 -6.93
CA ASP A 276 14.53 8.82 -8.12
C ASP A 276 15.83 9.64 -8.21
N LEU A 277 16.43 9.98 -7.07
CA LEU A 277 17.63 10.80 -6.97
C LEU A 277 18.95 10.04 -7.08
N CYS A 278 18.87 8.71 -7.15
CA CYS A 278 20.02 7.84 -7.37
C CYS A 278 20.54 8.00 -8.80
N ARG A 279 21.85 8.27 -8.95
CA ARG A 279 22.48 8.51 -10.25
C ARG A 279 23.35 7.35 -10.72
N ASN A 280 23.87 6.56 -9.78
CA ASN A 280 24.79 5.46 -10.05
C ASN A 280 24.17 4.13 -9.60
N THR A 281 24.60 3.03 -10.23
CA THR A 281 24.19 1.67 -9.83
C THR A 281 24.57 1.35 -8.40
N GLU A 282 25.72 1.84 -7.92
CA GLU A 282 26.14 1.68 -6.52
C GLU A 282 25.19 2.37 -5.52
N GLU A 283 24.67 3.56 -5.86
CA GLU A 283 23.67 4.25 -5.03
C GLU A 283 22.35 3.46 -5.01
N VAL A 284 21.92 2.91 -6.15
CA VAL A 284 20.71 2.07 -6.26
C VAL A 284 20.88 0.77 -5.47
N GLU A 285 22.01 0.07 -5.62
CA GLU A 285 22.30 -1.18 -4.90
C GLU A 285 22.37 -0.95 -3.39
N ALA A 286 22.95 0.17 -2.94
CA ALA A 286 22.94 0.56 -1.53
C ALA A 286 21.51 0.75 -1.00
N VAL A 287 20.64 1.43 -1.75
CA VAL A 287 19.22 1.62 -1.37
C VAL A 287 18.47 0.28 -1.30
N LEU A 288 18.69 -0.63 -2.25
CA LEU A 288 17.95 -1.90 -2.37
C LEU A 288 18.44 -3.01 -1.44
N ASN A 289 19.75 -3.08 -1.16
CA ASN A 289 20.35 -4.11 -0.31
C ASN A 289 20.45 -3.67 1.15
N GLY A 290 20.64 -2.36 1.40
CA GLY A 290 20.89 -1.81 2.73
C GLY A 290 22.24 -2.22 3.32
N ASN A 291 22.42 -1.94 4.61
CA ASN A 291 23.64 -2.32 5.33
C ASN A 291 23.67 -3.84 5.55
N THR A 292 24.68 -4.51 5.00
CA THR A 292 24.80 -5.98 4.96
C THR A 292 25.28 -6.57 6.30
N GLU A 293 24.75 -6.11 7.43
CA GLU A 293 25.26 -6.48 8.76
C GLU A 293 24.44 -7.60 9.46
N SER A 294 23.27 -7.99 8.95
CA SER A 294 22.34 -8.85 9.73
C SER A 294 22.38 -10.37 9.49
N CYS A 295 23.29 -10.93 8.67
CA CYS A 295 23.36 -12.40 8.55
C CYS A 295 24.76 -12.94 8.17
N PRO A 296 25.60 -13.34 9.14
CA PRO A 296 26.97 -13.82 8.89
C PRO A 296 27.06 -15.27 8.38
N THR A 297 25.95 -15.99 8.20
CA THR A 297 25.98 -17.46 8.12
C THR A 297 26.11 -18.08 6.73
N LEU A 298 26.39 -17.33 5.64
CA LEU A 298 26.47 -17.97 4.32
C LEU A 298 27.57 -17.38 3.41
N LYS A 299 28.37 -18.29 2.84
CA LYS A 299 29.54 -18.09 1.96
C LYS A 299 29.35 -16.96 0.91
N PRO A 300 30.45 -16.34 0.43
CA PRO A 300 30.44 -15.15 -0.44
C PRO A 300 30.01 -15.42 -1.91
N SER A 301 29.24 -16.49 -2.16
CA SER A 301 28.66 -16.81 -3.47
C SER A 301 27.13 -16.68 -3.48
N VAL A 302 26.56 -16.00 -2.48
CA VAL A 302 25.11 -15.87 -2.31
C VAL A 302 24.73 -14.50 -2.82
N ARG A 303 23.98 -14.45 -3.93
CA ARG A 303 23.41 -13.26 -4.54
C ARG A 303 23.07 -12.21 -3.49
N GLN A 304 23.49 -10.96 -3.75
CA GLN A 304 23.09 -9.75 -3.04
C GLN A 304 21.70 -9.94 -2.41
N ASN A 305 21.65 -10.12 -1.10
CA ASN A 305 20.38 -10.33 -0.42
C ASN A 305 19.62 -9.00 -0.55
N LEU A 306 18.66 -8.95 -1.45
CA LEU A 306 17.74 -7.84 -1.70
C LEU A 306 16.78 -7.69 -0.51
N ILE A 307 17.31 -7.50 0.71
CA ILE A 307 16.56 -7.57 1.98
C ILE A 307 15.50 -6.48 2.00
N ARG A 308 15.86 -5.24 1.64
CA ARG A 308 14.89 -4.13 1.62
C ARG A 308 13.88 -4.27 0.50
N LEU A 309 14.26 -4.86 -0.64
CA LEU A 309 13.27 -5.16 -1.67
C LEU A 309 12.29 -6.24 -1.23
N LYS A 310 12.76 -7.31 -0.55
CA LYS A 310 11.90 -8.34 0.05
C LYS A 310 10.95 -7.72 1.07
N LEU A 311 11.46 -6.81 1.89
CA LEU A 311 10.67 -6.04 2.86
C LEU A 311 9.66 -5.11 2.18
N ALA A 312 10.06 -4.39 1.12
CA ALA A 312 9.18 -3.52 0.35
C ALA A 312 8.07 -4.30 -0.37
N ILE A 313 8.34 -5.53 -0.82
CA ILE A 313 7.31 -6.46 -1.32
C ILE A 313 6.37 -6.87 -0.19
N LYS A 314 6.90 -7.21 0.99
CA LYS A 314 6.09 -7.57 2.18
C LYS A 314 5.18 -6.44 2.64
N TYR A 315 5.64 -5.19 2.61
CA TYR A 315 4.87 -4.00 2.98
C TYR A 315 4.06 -3.40 1.82
N GLU A 316 3.98 -4.09 0.68
CA GLU A 316 3.25 -3.68 -0.52
C GLU A 316 3.56 -2.24 -0.97
N VAL A 317 4.84 -1.87 -1.03
CA VAL A 317 5.30 -0.56 -1.53
C VAL A 317 5.44 -0.61 -3.05
N LYS A 318 4.28 -0.59 -3.74
CA LYS A 318 4.17 -0.88 -5.18
C LYS A 318 5.01 0.06 -6.06
N LYS A 319 4.91 1.38 -5.86
CA LYS A 319 5.64 2.40 -6.64
C LYS A 319 7.16 2.24 -6.54
N PHE A 320 7.68 1.91 -5.36
CA PHE A 320 9.12 1.70 -5.14
C PHE A 320 9.65 0.53 -5.96
N VAL A 321 8.94 -0.60 -5.95
CA VAL A 321 9.31 -1.78 -6.73
C VAL A 321 9.14 -1.54 -8.23
N ALA A 322 8.08 -0.83 -8.63
CA ALA A 322 7.78 -0.50 -10.03
C ALA A 322 8.72 0.57 -10.63
N HIS A 323 9.50 1.26 -9.80
CA HIS A 323 10.38 2.33 -10.22
C HIS A 323 11.39 1.84 -11.30
N PRO A 324 11.64 2.60 -12.39
CA PRO A 324 12.52 2.18 -13.48
C PRO A 324 13.92 1.74 -13.04
N ASN A 325 14.55 2.44 -12.09
CA ASN A 325 15.89 2.09 -11.59
C ASN A 325 15.88 0.72 -10.87
N CYS A 326 14.83 0.44 -10.08
CA CYS A 326 14.66 -0.85 -9.41
C CYS A 326 14.40 -1.96 -10.43
N GLN A 327 13.51 -1.72 -11.40
CA GLN A 327 13.19 -2.69 -12.45
C GLN A 327 14.39 -3.02 -13.33
N GLN A 328 15.27 -2.05 -13.61
CA GLN A 328 16.51 -2.29 -14.34
C GLN A 328 17.46 -3.21 -13.58
N GLN A 329 17.60 -3.04 -12.27
CA GLN A 329 18.40 -3.95 -11.43
C GLN A 329 17.77 -5.34 -11.34
N LEU A 330 16.45 -5.44 -11.23
CA LEU A 330 15.78 -6.74 -11.25
C LEU A 330 15.95 -7.46 -12.60
N LEU A 331 15.90 -6.72 -13.70
CA LEU A 331 16.15 -7.24 -15.04
C LEU A 331 17.59 -7.71 -15.23
N SER A 332 18.58 -7.02 -14.65
CA SER A 332 19.98 -7.45 -14.72
C SER A 332 20.19 -8.78 -13.98
N ILE A 333 19.56 -8.96 -12.82
CA ILE A 333 19.58 -10.21 -12.05
C ILE A 333 18.80 -11.32 -12.77
N TRP A 334 17.65 -11.00 -13.37
CA TRP A 334 16.82 -11.96 -14.09
C TRP A 334 17.53 -12.59 -15.31
N TYR A 335 18.30 -11.78 -16.05
CA TYR A 335 19.05 -12.20 -17.25
C TYR A 335 20.56 -12.39 -17.02
N GLU A 336 21.02 -12.51 -15.77
CA GLU A 336 22.44 -12.56 -15.38
C GLU A 336 23.32 -13.47 -16.28
N ASN A 337 22.83 -14.68 -16.57
CA ASN A 337 23.55 -15.69 -17.38
C ASN A 337 23.22 -15.65 -18.89
N LEU A 338 22.27 -14.80 -19.31
CA LEU A 338 21.70 -14.74 -20.66
C LEU A 338 21.55 -13.29 -21.15
N SER A 339 22.63 -12.50 -21.04
CA SER A 339 22.64 -11.08 -21.44
C SER A 339 22.19 -10.86 -22.89
N GLY A 340 22.55 -11.77 -23.80
CA GLY A 340 22.19 -11.73 -25.21
C GLY A 340 20.70 -11.93 -25.50
N VAL A 341 19.92 -12.58 -24.62
CA VAL A 341 18.49 -12.88 -24.84
C VAL A 341 17.60 -11.68 -24.54
N ARG A 342 18.06 -10.75 -23.69
CA ARG A 342 17.29 -9.58 -23.25
C ARG A 342 16.82 -8.72 -24.44
N GLN A 343 17.70 -8.46 -25.41
CA GLN A 343 17.46 -7.60 -26.57
C GLN A 343 16.89 -8.32 -27.80
N GLN A 344 16.63 -9.64 -27.72
CA GLN A 344 16.16 -10.41 -28.88
C GLN A 344 14.68 -10.22 -29.15
N ALA A 345 14.30 -10.42 -30.42
CA ALA A 345 12.91 -10.44 -30.87
C ALA A 345 12.10 -11.54 -30.16
N THR A 346 10.79 -11.32 -30.02
CA THR A 346 9.87 -12.23 -29.35
C THR A 346 9.88 -13.64 -29.98
N ALA A 347 10.06 -13.73 -31.31
CA ALA A 347 10.17 -15.01 -32.01
C ALA A 347 11.37 -15.86 -31.55
N VAL A 348 12.52 -15.24 -31.30
CA VAL A 348 13.71 -15.94 -30.78
C VAL A 348 13.48 -16.40 -29.34
N LYS A 349 12.79 -15.59 -28.53
CA LYS A 349 12.39 -15.97 -27.17
C LYS A 349 11.43 -17.16 -27.17
N ILE A 350 10.45 -17.18 -28.08
CA ILE A 350 9.52 -18.32 -28.26
C ILE A 350 10.28 -19.58 -28.69
N LEU A 351 11.20 -19.46 -29.64
CA LEU A 351 12.03 -20.58 -30.09
C LEU A 351 12.89 -21.13 -28.94
N LEU A 352 13.45 -20.26 -28.10
CA LEU A 352 14.19 -20.66 -26.91
C LEU A 352 13.30 -21.41 -25.91
N VAL A 353 12.08 -20.91 -25.63
CA VAL A 353 11.12 -21.59 -24.75
C VAL A 353 10.76 -22.97 -25.30
N LEU A 354 10.49 -23.07 -26.61
CA LEU A 354 10.20 -24.35 -27.27
C LEU A 354 11.39 -25.32 -27.17
N GLY A 355 12.61 -24.84 -27.42
CA GLY A 355 13.82 -25.65 -27.29
C GLY A 355 14.05 -26.16 -25.86
N VAL A 356 13.78 -25.34 -24.85
CA VAL A 356 13.85 -25.74 -23.43
C VAL A 356 12.75 -26.74 -23.08
N ALA A 357 11.54 -26.58 -23.62
CA ALA A 357 10.44 -27.51 -23.37
C ALA A 357 10.73 -28.91 -23.91
N VAL A 358 11.22 -29.00 -25.15
CA VAL A 358 11.60 -30.29 -25.76
C VAL A 358 12.85 -30.87 -25.07
N GLY A 359 13.83 -30.03 -24.74
CA GLY A 359 15.08 -30.44 -24.11
C GLY A 359 15.00 -30.67 -22.59
N LEU A 360 13.83 -30.51 -21.96
CA LEU A 360 13.69 -30.51 -20.50
C LEU A 360 14.22 -31.80 -19.82
N PRO A 361 13.95 -33.02 -20.33
CA PRO A 361 14.47 -34.24 -19.72
C PRO A 361 16.01 -34.31 -19.75
N VAL A 362 16.62 -33.82 -20.83
CA VAL A 362 18.08 -33.80 -21.00
C VAL A 362 18.70 -32.76 -20.07
N LEU A 363 18.11 -31.57 -19.97
CA LEU A 363 18.57 -30.51 -19.07
C LEU A 363 18.49 -30.93 -17.59
N ALA A 364 17.42 -31.62 -17.19
CA ALA A 364 17.27 -32.17 -15.86
C ALA A 364 18.37 -33.22 -15.55
N LEU A 365 18.65 -34.11 -16.49
CA LEU A 365 19.71 -35.12 -16.34
C LEU A 365 21.10 -34.47 -16.22
N ILE A 366 21.42 -33.47 -17.04
CA ILE A 366 22.70 -32.74 -16.98
C ILE A 366 22.86 -32.06 -15.62
N TYR A 367 21.81 -31.43 -15.10
CA TYR A 367 21.84 -30.77 -13.79
C TYR A 367 22.05 -31.77 -12.65
N TRP A 368 21.44 -32.96 -12.74
CA TRP A 368 21.59 -34.02 -11.74
C TRP A 368 23.01 -34.60 -11.72
N ILE A 369 23.60 -34.88 -12.90
CA ILE A 369 24.95 -35.45 -13.02
C ILE A 369 26.04 -34.43 -12.69
N ALA A 370 25.93 -33.20 -13.23
CA ALA A 370 26.99 -32.21 -13.18
C ALA A 370 26.43 -30.79 -12.97
N PRO A 371 25.99 -30.43 -11.75
CA PRO A 371 25.37 -29.13 -11.47
C PRO A 371 26.33 -27.95 -11.62
N THR A 372 27.65 -28.19 -11.56
CA THR A 372 28.69 -27.16 -11.72
C THR A 372 29.12 -26.94 -13.18
N SER A 373 28.56 -27.70 -14.12
CA SER A 373 28.81 -27.53 -15.57
C SER A 373 28.32 -26.16 -16.06
N LYS A 374 28.79 -25.72 -17.24
CA LYS A 374 28.30 -24.47 -17.86
C LYS A 374 26.78 -24.49 -18.06
N MET A 375 26.23 -25.62 -18.49
CA MET A 375 24.78 -25.83 -18.64
C MET A 375 24.04 -25.88 -17.30
N GLY A 376 24.63 -26.48 -16.27
CA GLY A 376 24.08 -26.48 -14.91
C GLY A 376 24.00 -25.06 -14.31
N LYS A 377 25.06 -24.25 -14.49
CA LYS A 377 25.05 -22.83 -14.10
C LYS A 377 24.03 -22.01 -14.91
N LEU A 378 23.83 -22.34 -16.19
CA LEU A 378 22.81 -21.71 -17.03
C LEU A 378 21.40 -22.00 -16.50
N LEU A 379 21.09 -23.26 -16.15
CA LEU A 379 19.80 -23.68 -15.58
C LEU A 379 19.53 -23.06 -14.20
N CYS A 380 20.58 -22.76 -13.43
CA CYS A 380 20.45 -21.99 -12.18
C CYS A 380 20.05 -20.52 -12.41
N GLY A 381 20.06 -20.01 -13.65
CA GLY A 381 19.59 -18.67 -14.00
C GLY A 381 18.08 -18.51 -13.77
N PRO A 382 17.59 -17.40 -13.18
CA PRO A 382 16.18 -17.25 -12.80
C PRO A 382 15.22 -17.39 -13.98
N PHE A 383 15.56 -16.74 -15.11
CA PHE A 383 14.78 -16.84 -16.34
C PHE A 383 14.64 -18.29 -16.84
N LEU A 384 15.72 -19.07 -16.84
CA LEU A 384 15.68 -20.43 -17.36
C LEU A 384 14.93 -21.38 -16.40
N LYS A 385 15.03 -21.16 -15.08
CA LYS A 385 14.16 -21.86 -14.11
C LYS A 385 12.68 -21.60 -14.40
N PHE A 386 12.29 -20.34 -14.56
CA PHE A 386 10.91 -19.97 -14.87
C PHE A 386 10.42 -20.64 -16.16
N VAL A 387 11.20 -20.57 -17.24
CA VAL A 387 10.87 -21.22 -18.51
C VAL A 387 10.75 -22.74 -18.36
N ALA A 388 11.65 -23.38 -17.61
CA ALA A 388 11.61 -24.83 -17.39
C ALA A 388 10.36 -25.26 -16.59
N HIS A 389 9.98 -24.50 -15.55
CA HIS A 389 8.76 -24.72 -14.78
C HIS A 389 7.48 -24.49 -15.61
N ALA A 390 7.44 -23.40 -16.37
CA ALA A 390 6.33 -23.12 -17.29
C ALA A 390 6.20 -24.21 -18.36
N ALA A 391 7.31 -24.63 -18.97
CA ALA A 391 7.33 -25.69 -19.97
C ALA A 391 6.84 -27.03 -19.41
N SER A 392 7.29 -27.41 -18.21
CA SER A 392 6.79 -28.61 -17.51
C SER A 392 5.28 -28.57 -17.30
N PHE A 393 4.76 -27.42 -16.87
CA PHE A 393 3.33 -27.25 -16.66
C PHE A 393 2.52 -27.36 -17.96
N ILE A 394 3.02 -26.78 -19.07
CA ILE A 394 2.39 -26.94 -20.39
C ILE A 394 2.43 -28.40 -20.84
N ILE A 395 3.54 -29.12 -20.63
CA ILE A 395 3.63 -30.56 -20.91
C ILE A 395 2.60 -31.34 -20.09
N PHE A 396 2.40 -31.00 -18.82
CA PHE A 396 1.37 -31.59 -17.97
C PHE A 396 -0.05 -31.38 -18.53
N LEU A 397 -0.39 -30.16 -18.97
CA LEU A 397 -1.67 -29.89 -19.61
C LEU A 397 -1.84 -30.69 -20.92
N CYS A 398 -0.79 -30.78 -21.74
CA CYS A 398 -0.79 -31.63 -22.93
C CYS A 398 -1.00 -33.11 -22.57
N LEU A 399 -0.39 -33.63 -21.50
CA LEU A 399 -0.60 -35.00 -21.03
C LEU A 399 -2.05 -35.25 -20.61
N LEU A 400 -2.71 -34.29 -19.96
CA LEU A 400 -4.14 -34.40 -19.62
C LEU A 400 -5.02 -34.52 -20.87
N VAL A 401 -4.73 -33.72 -21.90
CA VAL A 401 -5.44 -33.78 -23.19
C VAL A 401 -5.16 -35.11 -23.90
N LEU A 402 -3.89 -35.53 -23.96
CA LEU A 402 -3.49 -36.78 -24.60
C LEU A 402 -4.09 -38.01 -23.91
N ASN A 403 -4.29 -37.99 -22.59
CA ASN A 403 -4.98 -39.09 -21.88
C ASN A 403 -6.43 -39.29 -22.35
N THR A 404 -7.04 -38.26 -22.96
CA THR A 404 -8.40 -38.34 -23.53
C THR A 404 -8.42 -38.58 -25.03
N ALA A 405 -7.27 -38.54 -25.70
CA ALA A 405 -7.17 -38.52 -27.17
C ALA A 405 -7.75 -39.77 -27.84
N ASP A 406 -7.58 -40.95 -27.22
CA ASP A 406 -8.11 -42.22 -27.74
C ASP A 406 -9.65 -42.22 -27.88
N ARG A 407 -10.35 -41.23 -27.29
CA ARG A 407 -11.81 -41.11 -27.29
C ARG A 407 -12.33 -39.94 -28.13
N PHE A 408 -11.47 -39.21 -28.86
CA PHE A 408 -11.89 -38.03 -29.63
C PHE A 408 -12.85 -38.34 -30.78
N GLU A 409 -12.74 -39.51 -31.41
CA GLU A 409 -13.69 -39.97 -32.43
C GLU A 409 -14.96 -40.61 -31.84
N GLY A 410 -15.09 -40.63 -30.51
CA GLY A 410 -16.16 -41.32 -29.79
C GLY A 410 -15.79 -42.75 -29.39
N THR A 411 -16.54 -43.34 -28.46
CA THR A 411 -16.30 -44.70 -27.98
C THR A 411 -16.99 -45.73 -28.88
N SER A 412 -16.27 -46.78 -29.30
CA SER A 412 -16.80 -47.87 -30.13
C SER A 412 -17.79 -48.79 -29.40
N LEU A 413 -17.77 -48.82 -28.07
CA LEU A 413 -18.65 -49.63 -27.22
C LEU A 413 -19.81 -48.79 -26.68
N LEU A 414 -21.02 -49.32 -26.79
CA LEU A 414 -22.19 -48.72 -26.16
C LEU A 414 -22.16 -48.94 -24.63
N PRO A 415 -22.76 -48.04 -23.81
CA PRO A 415 -22.73 -48.14 -22.35
C PRO A 415 -23.36 -49.40 -21.75
N ASN A 416 -24.19 -50.12 -22.52
CA ASN A 416 -24.89 -51.34 -22.12
C ASN A 416 -24.14 -52.63 -22.52
N MET A 417 -23.09 -52.54 -23.34
CA MET A 417 -22.34 -53.70 -23.82
C MET A 417 -21.11 -53.95 -22.94
N THR A 418 -20.81 -55.23 -22.66
CA THR A 418 -19.57 -55.65 -22.01
C THR A 418 -18.68 -56.38 -23.01
N LEU A 419 -17.37 -56.19 -22.90
CA LEU A 419 -16.38 -56.85 -23.76
C LEU A 419 -15.28 -57.45 -22.88
N HIS A 420 -14.97 -58.73 -23.11
CA HIS A 420 -14.02 -59.51 -22.33
C HIS A 420 -12.92 -60.04 -23.26
N ASP A 421 -11.64 -59.91 -22.89
CA ASP A 421 -10.52 -60.45 -23.67
C ASP A 421 -10.27 -61.93 -23.33
N HIS A 422 -10.59 -62.30 -22.09
CA HIS A 422 -10.56 -63.68 -21.60
C HIS A 422 -11.90 -64.04 -20.96
N PRO A 423 -12.38 -65.29 -21.15
CA PRO A 423 -13.71 -65.70 -20.69
C PRO A 423 -13.87 -65.71 -19.16
N LEU A 424 -12.77 -65.77 -18.40
CA LEU A 424 -12.76 -65.69 -16.93
C LEU A 424 -12.52 -64.27 -16.39
N GLN A 425 -12.31 -63.27 -17.25
CA GLN A 425 -12.00 -61.91 -16.83
C GLN A 425 -13.28 -61.12 -16.53
N LEU A 426 -13.37 -60.53 -15.34
CA LEU A 426 -14.43 -59.59 -14.98
C LEU A 426 -14.32 -58.31 -15.81
N PHE A 427 -15.47 -57.80 -16.27
CA PHE A 427 -15.53 -56.58 -17.08
C PHE A 427 -14.85 -55.40 -16.40
N ARG A 428 -15.02 -55.26 -15.08
CA ARG A 428 -14.39 -54.19 -14.30
C ARG A 428 -12.87 -54.20 -14.36
N MET A 429 -12.24 -55.38 -14.34
CA MET A 429 -10.77 -55.51 -14.40
C MET A 429 -10.17 -54.99 -15.71
N LYS A 430 -10.96 -54.92 -16.79
CA LYS A 430 -10.56 -54.31 -18.06
C LYS A 430 -10.70 -52.78 -18.07
N THR A 431 -11.70 -52.25 -17.36
CA THR A 431 -12.02 -50.81 -17.37
C THR A 431 -11.25 -49.98 -16.34
N THR A 432 -10.86 -50.57 -15.21
CA THR A 432 -10.19 -49.88 -14.10
C THR A 432 -8.66 -49.94 -14.02
N PRO A 433 -7.89 -50.63 -14.89
CA PRO A 433 -6.43 -50.65 -14.75
C PRO A 433 -5.83 -49.29 -15.13
N PHE A 434 -4.72 -48.93 -14.48
CA PHE A 434 -4.00 -47.69 -14.76
C PHE A 434 -3.31 -47.74 -16.11
N THR A 435 -3.50 -46.70 -16.93
CA THR A 435 -2.75 -46.52 -18.18
C THR A 435 -1.38 -45.91 -17.91
N TRP A 436 -0.43 -46.06 -18.84
CA TRP A 436 0.89 -45.41 -18.74
C TRP A 436 0.76 -43.88 -18.64
N MET A 437 -0.21 -43.28 -19.33
CA MET A 437 -0.49 -41.85 -19.26
C MET A 437 -0.97 -41.44 -17.87
N GLU A 438 -1.84 -42.22 -17.23
CA GLU A 438 -2.29 -41.97 -15.85
C GLU A 438 -1.14 -42.08 -14.85
N ILE A 439 -0.25 -43.06 -15.01
CA ILE A 439 0.94 -43.21 -14.16
C ILE A 439 1.86 -41.98 -14.28
N LEU A 440 2.05 -41.46 -15.50
CA LEU A 440 2.79 -40.21 -15.70
C LEU A 440 2.08 -39.04 -15.00
N ILE A 441 0.77 -38.86 -15.19
CA ILE A 441 0.01 -37.78 -14.52
C ILE A 441 0.13 -37.88 -13.00
N ILE A 442 0.02 -39.08 -12.42
CA ILE A 442 0.20 -39.32 -10.98
C ILE A 442 1.60 -38.87 -10.53
N SER A 443 2.66 -39.22 -11.28
CA SER A 443 4.03 -38.78 -10.99
C SER A 443 4.16 -37.24 -10.97
N TRP A 444 3.52 -36.54 -11.90
CA TRP A 444 3.47 -35.07 -11.91
C TRP A 444 2.73 -34.52 -10.69
N VAL A 445 1.58 -35.09 -10.33
CA VAL A 445 0.79 -34.65 -9.17
C VAL A 445 1.57 -34.85 -7.87
N ILE A 446 2.26 -35.98 -7.70
CA ILE A 446 3.13 -36.22 -6.54
C ILE A 446 4.28 -35.21 -6.51
N GLY A 447 4.90 -34.93 -7.66
CA GLY A 447 5.95 -33.91 -7.77
C GLY A 447 5.48 -32.50 -7.41
N LYS A 448 4.23 -32.15 -7.77
CA LYS A 448 3.61 -30.88 -7.37
C LYS A 448 3.27 -30.84 -5.88
N ILE A 449 2.76 -31.92 -5.30
CA ILE A 449 2.52 -32.01 -3.85
C ILE A 449 3.82 -31.80 -3.08
N TRP A 450 4.93 -32.40 -3.53
CA TRP A 450 6.23 -32.21 -2.90
C TRP A 450 6.73 -30.76 -2.97
N GLU A 451 6.49 -30.07 -4.09
CA GLU A 451 6.79 -28.65 -4.26
C GLU A 451 5.99 -27.79 -3.28
N GLU A 452 4.67 -27.96 -3.20
CA GLU A 452 3.81 -27.21 -2.27
C GLU A 452 4.15 -27.50 -0.80
N CYS A 453 4.42 -28.76 -0.43
CA CYS A 453 4.83 -29.11 0.93
C CYS A 453 6.13 -28.39 1.33
N ARG A 454 7.07 -28.25 0.40
CA ARG A 454 8.32 -27.50 0.63
C ARG A 454 8.04 -26.02 0.81
N ASP A 455 7.14 -25.45 0.02
CA ASP A 455 6.80 -24.03 0.10
C ASP A 455 6.11 -23.72 1.44
N ILE A 456 5.18 -24.57 1.87
CA ILE A 456 4.53 -24.49 3.20
C ILE A 456 5.54 -24.61 4.34
N TRP A 457 6.60 -25.41 4.20
CA TRP A 457 7.67 -25.48 5.22
C TRP A 457 8.60 -24.27 5.23
N SER A 458 8.69 -23.54 4.11
CA SER A 458 9.56 -22.37 3.99
C SER A 458 8.87 -21.06 4.37
N GLN A 459 7.55 -21.01 4.25
CA GLN A 459 6.71 -19.84 4.53
C GLN A 459 5.89 -20.05 5.79
N ASP A 460 5.50 -18.96 6.45
CA ASP A 460 4.53 -19.04 7.54
C ASP A 460 3.16 -19.44 7.00
N ILE A 461 2.45 -20.35 7.69
CA ILE A 461 1.16 -20.87 7.24
C ILE A 461 0.11 -19.76 7.01
N ARG A 462 0.21 -18.67 7.77
CA ARG A 462 -0.65 -17.48 7.62
C ARG A 462 -0.39 -16.75 6.32
N GLU A 463 0.88 -16.60 5.94
CA GLU A 463 1.27 -15.99 4.67
C GLU A 463 0.81 -16.88 3.51
N TYR A 464 0.99 -18.20 3.60
CA TYR A 464 0.57 -19.14 2.57
C TYR A 464 -0.95 -19.08 2.30
N ILE A 465 -1.78 -19.12 3.36
CA ILE A 465 -3.25 -19.10 3.23
C ILE A 465 -3.77 -17.73 2.76
N SER A 466 -3.02 -16.64 3.01
CA SER A 466 -3.44 -15.29 2.59
C SER A 466 -3.44 -15.09 1.08
N GLU A 467 -2.65 -15.88 0.34
CA GLU A 467 -2.57 -15.82 -1.11
C GLU A 467 -3.64 -16.74 -1.74
N PRO A 468 -4.67 -16.18 -2.42
CA PRO A 468 -5.83 -16.97 -2.91
C PRO A 468 -5.42 -18.01 -3.96
N TRP A 469 -4.34 -17.70 -4.65
CA TRP A 469 -3.64 -18.53 -5.59
C TRP A 469 -3.14 -19.83 -4.92
N ASN A 470 -2.40 -19.74 -3.83
CA ASN A 470 -1.93 -20.92 -3.07
C ASN A 470 -3.09 -21.78 -2.56
N LEU A 471 -4.22 -21.17 -2.19
CA LEU A 471 -5.42 -21.90 -1.80
C LEU A 471 -6.08 -22.67 -2.96
N LEU A 472 -6.17 -22.05 -4.14
CA LEU A 472 -6.62 -22.71 -5.37
C LEU A 472 -5.70 -23.87 -5.72
N ASP A 473 -4.40 -23.68 -5.52
CA ASP A 473 -3.36 -24.64 -5.80
C ASP A 473 -3.47 -25.89 -4.91
N PHE A 474 -3.61 -25.69 -3.61
CA PHE A 474 -3.90 -26.73 -2.62
C PHE A 474 -5.22 -27.46 -2.92
N SER A 475 -6.26 -26.72 -3.34
CA SER A 475 -7.57 -27.29 -3.68
C SER A 475 -7.49 -28.22 -4.89
N ILE A 476 -6.79 -27.82 -5.96
CA ILE A 476 -6.58 -28.65 -7.16
C ILE A 476 -5.90 -29.96 -6.80
N LEU A 477 -4.82 -29.91 -6.02
CA LEU A 477 -4.06 -31.10 -5.64
C LEU A 477 -4.86 -32.02 -4.74
N THR A 478 -5.66 -31.47 -3.83
CA THR A 478 -6.56 -32.25 -2.97
C THR A 478 -7.62 -32.99 -3.79
N ILE A 479 -8.19 -32.35 -4.80
CA ILE A 479 -9.18 -32.97 -5.70
C ILE A 479 -8.53 -34.08 -6.54
N PHE A 480 -7.34 -33.85 -7.10
CA PHE A 480 -6.60 -34.90 -7.82
C PHE A 480 -6.28 -36.09 -6.92
N MET A 481 -5.78 -35.85 -5.71
CA MET A 481 -5.48 -36.92 -4.75
C MET A 481 -6.72 -37.72 -4.41
N THR A 482 -7.84 -37.06 -4.13
CA THR A 482 -9.10 -37.73 -3.82
C THR A 482 -9.61 -38.56 -5.01
N SER A 483 -9.49 -38.03 -6.22
CA SER A 483 -9.86 -38.75 -7.45
C SER A 483 -8.99 -39.99 -7.68
N PHE A 484 -7.67 -39.90 -7.49
CA PHE A 484 -6.77 -41.04 -7.64
C PHE A 484 -6.93 -42.08 -6.54
N ILE A 485 -7.20 -41.67 -5.30
CA ILE A 485 -7.52 -42.59 -4.20
C ILE A 485 -8.82 -43.35 -4.51
N ALA A 486 -9.87 -42.67 -4.97
CA ALA A 486 -11.12 -43.33 -5.38
C ALA A 486 -10.90 -44.32 -6.54
N ARG A 487 -10.04 -43.97 -7.51
CA ARG A 487 -9.64 -44.88 -8.60
C ARG A 487 -8.87 -46.09 -8.11
N LEU A 488 -7.92 -45.89 -7.18
CA LEU A 488 -7.15 -46.96 -6.56
C LEU A 488 -8.07 -47.91 -5.79
N MET A 489 -9.07 -47.39 -5.07
CA MET A 489 -10.08 -48.19 -4.38
C MET A 489 -10.93 -49.01 -5.36
N ALA A 490 -11.37 -48.40 -6.47
CA ALA A 490 -12.10 -49.12 -7.51
C ALA A 490 -11.27 -50.25 -8.12
N PHE A 491 -9.99 -49.99 -8.41
CA PHE A 491 -9.05 -50.99 -8.90
C PHE A 491 -8.82 -52.10 -7.87
N TRP A 492 -8.62 -51.76 -6.59
CA TRP A 492 -8.42 -52.73 -5.52
C TRP A 492 -9.61 -53.68 -5.35
N HIS A 493 -10.83 -53.14 -5.38
CA HIS A 493 -12.05 -53.96 -5.33
C HIS A 493 -12.21 -54.87 -6.56
N ALA A 494 -11.96 -54.35 -7.76
CA ALA A 494 -12.00 -55.15 -9.00
C ALA A 494 -10.93 -56.25 -9.00
N TYR A 495 -9.72 -55.95 -8.54
CA TYR A 495 -8.62 -56.90 -8.40
C TYR A 495 -8.96 -58.00 -7.38
N SER A 496 -9.48 -57.64 -6.21
CA SER A 496 -9.92 -58.59 -5.19
C SER A 496 -11.01 -59.52 -5.72
N ALA A 497 -11.99 -58.98 -6.47
CA ALA A 497 -13.04 -59.77 -7.10
C ALA A 497 -12.49 -60.74 -8.15
N GLN A 498 -11.55 -60.29 -8.98
CA GLN A 498 -10.89 -61.14 -9.98
C GLN A 498 -10.10 -62.27 -9.32
N CYS A 499 -9.32 -61.99 -8.27
CA CYS A 499 -8.57 -63.01 -7.53
C CYS A 499 -9.48 -64.06 -6.90
N TYR A 500 -10.68 -63.68 -6.44
CA TYR A 500 -11.66 -64.64 -5.94
C TYR A 500 -12.16 -65.56 -7.07
N VAL A 501 -12.50 -64.99 -8.24
CA VAL A 501 -12.94 -65.76 -9.41
C VAL A 501 -11.85 -66.73 -9.87
N ASP A 502 -10.61 -66.25 -9.98
CA ASP A 502 -9.45 -67.04 -10.41
C ASP A 502 -9.13 -68.18 -9.42
N LYS A 503 -9.41 -68.00 -8.13
CA LYS A 503 -9.17 -69.03 -7.10
C LYS A 503 -10.26 -70.09 -7.05
N HIS A 504 -11.53 -69.68 -7.15
CA HIS A 504 -12.68 -70.58 -6.95
C HIS A 504 -13.20 -71.22 -8.25
N TYR A 505 -12.97 -70.59 -9.41
CA TYR A 505 -13.58 -70.99 -10.68
C TYR A 505 -12.56 -71.28 -11.79
N LYS A 506 -11.28 -71.50 -11.43
CA LYS A 506 -10.18 -71.80 -12.37
C LYS A 506 -10.44 -72.96 -13.35
N HIS A 507 -11.30 -73.91 -12.98
CA HIS A 507 -11.59 -75.11 -13.76
C HIS A 507 -12.72 -74.91 -14.80
N TYR A 508 -13.40 -73.76 -14.80
CA TYR A 508 -14.50 -73.47 -15.74
C TYR A 508 -13.99 -72.77 -17.01
N ALA A 509 -14.61 -73.07 -18.14
CA ALA A 509 -14.22 -72.51 -19.45
C ALA A 509 -14.73 -71.09 -19.68
N ASP A 510 -15.88 -70.72 -19.08
CA ASP A 510 -16.48 -69.39 -19.23
C ASP A 510 -17.31 -69.01 -17.99
N LEU A 511 -17.26 -67.72 -17.63
CA LEU A 511 -17.94 -67.13 -16.47
C LEU A 511 -19.44 -66.92 -16.73
N SER A 512 -19.86 -66.81 -17.99
CA SER A 512 -21.25 -66.56 -18.41
C SER A 512 -22.23 -67.65 -17.96
N ASN A 513 -21.76 -68.89 -17.79
CA ASN A 513 -22.57 -70.06 -17.46
C ASN A 513 -22.65 -70.36 -15.95
N VAL A 514 -21.98 -69.57 -15.09
CA VAL A 514 -21.89 -69.81 -13.65
C VAL A 514 -22.59 -68.70 -12.87
N THR A 515 -23.48 -69.08 -11.94
CA THR A 515 -24.13 -68.13 -11.03
C THR A 515 -23.15 -67.72 -9.93
N LEU A 516 -22.63 -66.50 -10.02
CA LEU A 516 -21.73 -65.88 -9.05
C LEU A 516 -22.50 -65.36 -7.82
N PRO A 517 -21.82 -65.23 -6.65
CA PRO A 517 -22.35 -64.44 -5.53
C PRO A 517 -22.66 -63.01 -5.95
N PHE A 518 -23.73 -62.42 -5.41
CA PHE A 518 -24.24 -61.10 -5.78
C PHE A 518 -23.16 -60.00 -5.71
N ASP A 519 -22.31 -60.02 -4.67
CA ASP A 519 -21.23 -59.05 -4.48
C ASP A 519 -20.18 -59.07 -5.60
N ILE A 520 -19.97 -60.24 -6.23
CA ILE A 520 -19.01 -60.43 -7.32
C ILE A 520 -19.66 -60.19 -8.67
N GLN A 521 -20.93 -60.56 -8.81
CA GLN A 521 -21.73 -60.34 -10.00
C GLN A 521 -21.80 -58.86 -10.38
N TYR A 522 -21.80 -57.96 -9.40
CA TYR A 522 -21.73 -56.50 -9.62
C TYR A 522 -20.55 -56.09 -10.54
N PHE A 523 -19.39 -56.72 -10.40
CA PHE A 523 -18.18 -56.39 -11.19
C PHE A 523 -18.23 -56.88 -12.65
N GLN A 524 -19.27 -57.62 -13.02
CA GLN A 524 -19.55 -58.01 -14.41
C GLN A 524 -20.47 -57.00 -15.12
N LEU A 525 -21.18 -56.14 -14.40
CA LEU A 525 -22.22 -55.27 -14.95
C LEU A 525 -21.67 -54.13 -15.83
N ALA A 526 -22.43 -53.81 -16.89
CA ALA A 526 -22.20 -52.65 -17.75
C ALA A 526 -22.52 -51.31 -17.05
N ARG A 527 -22.03 -50.20 -17.62
CA ARG A 527 -22.03 -48.86 -16.97
C ARG A 527 -23.41 -48.37 -16.54
N VAL A 528 -24.45 -48.69 -17.31
CA VAL A 528 -25.85 -48.30 -17.02
C VAL A 528 -26.34 -48.83 -15.66
N ASN A 529 -25.83 -49.99 -15.24
CA ASN A 529 -26.28 -50.69 -14.04
C ASN A 529 -25.33 -50.49 -12.85
N TRP A 530 -24.40 -49.54 -12.94
CA TRP A 530 -23.51 -49.22 -11.82
C TRP A 530 -24.26 -48.48 -10.72
N MET A 531 -23.82 -48.67 -9.48
CA MET A 531 -24.41 -47.90 -8.38
C MET A 531 -24.06 -46.41 -8.53
N PRO A 532 -25.00 -45.48 -8.24
CA PRO A 532 -24.73 -44.04 -8.37
C PRO A 532 -23.54 -43.54 -7.53
N SER A 533 -23.25 -44.21 -6.41
CA SER A 533 -22.14 -43.90 -5.50
C SER A 533 -20.86 -44.71 -5.80
N ASP A 534 -20.74 -45.30 -6.98
CA ASP A 534 -19.59 -46.13 -7.34
C ASP A 534 -18.28 -45.29 -7.33
N PRO A 535 -17.19 -45.78 -6.70
CA PRO A 535 -15.94 -45.02 -6.58
C PRO A 535 -15.33 -44.60 -7.92
N GLN A 536 -15.58 -45.37 -9.00
CA GLN A 536 -15.15 -45.02 -10.34
C GLN A 536 -15.83 -43.75 -10.86
N LEU A 537 -17.15 -43.61 -10.64
CA LEU A 537 -17.92 -42.44 -11.07
C LEU A 537 -17.49 -41.20 -10.29
N ILE A 538 -17.26 -41.35 -8.99
CA ILE A 538 -16.75 -40.28 -8.12
C ILE A 538 -15.36 -39.85 -8.59
N SER A 539 -14.47 -40.81 -8.90
CA SER A 539 -13.14 -40.53 -9.44
C SER A 539 -13.21 -39.75 -10.75
N GLU A 540 -14.03 -40.18 -11.71
CA GLU A 540 -14.20 -39.51 -13.02
C GLU A 540 -14.78 -38.09 -12.87
N GLY A 541 -15.77 -37.90 -11.99
CA GLY A 541 -16.35 -36.58 -11.70
C GLY A 541 -15.33 -35.61 -11.08
N LEU A 542 -14.62 -36.05 -10.04
CA LEU A 542 -13.58 -35.23 -9.40
C LEU A 542 -12.39 -34.97 -10.34
N TYR A 543 -12.01 -35.96 -11.16
CA TYR A 543 -10.94 -35.80 -12.15
C TYR A 543 -11.31 -34.73 -13.19
N ALA A 544 -12.54 -34.73 -13.69
CA ALA A 544 -13.01 -33.72 -14.64
C ALA A 544 -12.94 -32.30 -14.05
N ILE A 545 -13.38 -32.13 -12.80
CA ILE A 545 -13.25 -30.85 -12.08
C ILE A 545 -11.78 -30.45 -11.94
N ALA A 546 -10.91 -31.37 -11.54
CA ALA A 546 -9.48 -31.11 -11.39
C ALA A 546 -8.81 -30.70 -12.72
N VAL A 547 -9.20 -31.30 -13.85
CA VAL A 547 -8.71 -30.92 -15.18
C VAL A 547 -9.08 -29.48 -15.50
N VAL A 548 -10.35 -29.07 -15.31
CA VAL A 548 -10.79 -27.69 -15.57
C VAL A 548 -10.02 -26.69 -14.70
N LEU A 549 -9.90 -26.98 -13.40
CA LEU A 549 -9.15 -26.11 -12.49
C LEU A 549 -7.65 -26.07 -12.83
N SER A 550 -7.08 -27.16 -13.34
CA SER A 550 -5.68 -27.19 -13.79
C SER A 550 -5.42 -26.20 -14.93
N PHE A 551 -6.33 -26.07 -15.90
CA PHE A 551 -6.19 -25.08 -16.96
C PHE A 551 -6.24 -23.64 -16.43
N SER A 552 -6.98 -23.38 -15.35
CA SER A 552 -7.04 -22.04 -14.73
C SER A 552 -5.68 -21.58 -14.20
N ARG A 553 -4.77 -22.50 -13.85
CA ARG A 553 -3.41 -22.17 -13.40
C ARG A 553 -2.53 -21.53 -14.49
N ILE A 554 -2.93 -21.53 -15.77
CA ILE A 554 -2.18 -20.77 -16.78
C ILE A 554 -2.10 -19.27 -16.45
N ALA A 555 -3.06 -18.78 -15.67
CA ALA A 555 -3.07 -17.41 -15.16
C ALA A 555 -1.80 -17.06 -14.37
N TYR A 556 -1.09 -18.00 -13.74
CA TYR A 556 0.17 -17.68 -13.03
C TYR A 556 1.30 -17.23 -13.94
N ILE A 557 1.28 -17.64 -15.20
CA ILE A 557 2.36 -17.40 -16.17
C ILE A 557 2.10 -16.08 -16.92
N LEU A 558 0.84 -15.68 -17.05
CA LEU A 558 0.41 -14.48 -17.77
C LEU A 558 1.04 -13.15 -17.28
N PRO A 559 1.33 -12.91 -15.97
CA PRO A 559 1.96 -11.66 -15.51
C PRO A 559 3.38 -11.45 -16.03
N ALA A 560 4.05 -12.53 -16.48
CA ALA A 560 5.39 -12.42 -17.04
C ALA A 560 5.41 -11.70 -18.40
N ASN A 561 4.27 -11.62 -19.09
CA ASN A 561 4.15 -10.95 -20.37
C ASN A 561 3.61 -9.51 -20.21
N GLU A 562 4.14 -8.60 -21.02
CA GLU A 562 3.79 -7.18 -21.02
C GLU A 562 2.36 -6.91 -21.48
N SER A 563 1.87 -7.63 -22.49
CA SER A 563 0.51 -7.41 -23.00
C SER A 563 -0.59 -8.05 -22.15
N PHE A 564 -0.32 -9.19 -21.52
CA PHE A 564 -1.34 -9.93 -20.75
C PHE A 564 -1.33 -9.62 -19.25
N GLY A 565 -0.20 -9.15 -18.71
CA GLY A 565 -0.06 -8.92 -17.27
C GLY A 565 -1.01 -7.87 -16.70
N PRO A 566 -1.04 -6.62 -17.22
CA PRO A 566 -1.96 -5.60 -16.73
C PRO A 566 -3.44 -6.02 -16.82
N LEU A 567 -3.83 -6.71 -17.90
CA LEU A 567 -5.19 -7.21 -18.10
C LEU A 567 -5.60 -8.24 -17.04
N GLN A 568 -4.69 -9.15 -16.67
CA GLN A 568 -4.99 -10.14 -15.63
C GLN A 568 -5.11 -9.49 -14.25
N ILE A 569 -4.23 -8.53 -13.92
CA ILE A 569 -4.23 -7.89 -12.61
C ILE A 569 -5.50 -7.05 -12.40
N SER A 570 -5.96 -6.33 -13.42
CA SER A 570 -7.22 -5.60 -13.36
C SER A 570 -8.44 -6.53 -13.22
N LEU A 571 -8.45 -7.66 -13.93
CA LEU A 571 -9.49 -8.68 -13.79
C LEU A 571 -9.52 -9.29 -12.37
N GLY A 572 -8.35 -9.63 -11.81
CA GLY A 572 -8.28 -10.21 -10.47
C GLY A 572 -8.79 -9.27 -9.36
N ARG A 573 -8.66 -7.96 -9.56
CA ARG A 573 -9.14 -6.95 -8.59
C ARG A 573 -10.61 -6.62 -8.74
N THR A 574 -11.10 -6.46 -9.96
CA THR A 574 -12.54 -6.28 -10.21
C THR A 574 -13.34 -7.44 -9.64
N VAL A 575 -12.83 -8.68 -9.71
CA VAL A 575 -13.45 -9.85 -9.05
C VAL A 575 -13.60 -9.67 -7.53
N LYS A 576 -12.62 -9.05 -6.84
CA LYS A 576 -12.73 -8.78 -5.39
C LYS A 576 -13.85 -7.78 -5.06
N ASP A 577 -14.07 -6.80 -5.93
CA ASP A 577 -15.15 -5.83 -5.75
C ASP A 577 -16.52 -6.43 -6.10
N ILE A 578 -16.59 -7.29 -7.12
CA ILE A 578 -17.79 -8.08 -7.45
C ILE A 578 -18.27 -8.89 -6.24
N PHE A 579 -17.35 -9.51 -5.48
CA PHE A 579 -17.74 -10.31 -4.30
C PHE A 579 -18.47 -9.50 -3.22
N LYS A 580 -18.14 -8.22 -3.03
CA LYS A 580 -18.86 -7.36 -2.06
C LYS A 580 -20.32 -7.16 -2.47
N PHE A 581 -20.56 -6.97 -3.78
CA PHE A 581 -21.90 -6.81 -4.33
C PHE A 581 -22.67 -8.14 -4.38
N LEU A 582 -21.97 -9.26 -4.60
CA LEU A 582 -22.56 -10.60 -4.65
C LEU A 582 -23.30 -10.96 -3.35
N VAL A 583 -22.94 -10.38 -2.20
CA VAL A 583 -23.65 -10.58 -0.92
C VAL A 583 -25.11 -10.11 -1.01
N ILE A 584 -25.35 -8.93 -1.59
CA ILE A 584 -26.70 -8.40 -1.79
C ILE A 584 -27.46 -9.29 -2.78
N PHE A 585 -26.80 -9.68 -3.87
CA PHE A 585 -27.35 -10.58 -4.88
C PHE A 585 -27.80 -11.92 -4.30
N ILE A 586 -26.97 -12.58 -3.49
CA ILE A 586 -27.29 -13.85 -2.83
C ILE A 586 -28.46 -13.68 -1.85
N THR A 587 -28.51 -12.57 -1.11
CA THR A 587 -29.59 -12.29 -0.16
C THR A 587 -30.96 -12.22 -0.85
N VAL A 588 -31.04 -11.48 -1.96
CA VAL A 588 -32.26 -11.39 -2.76
C VAL A 588 -32.59 -12.75 -3.39
N PHE A 589 -31.59 -13.44 -3.95
CA PHE A 589 -31.76 -14.75 -4.55
C PHE A 589 -32.37 -15.77 -3.57
N VAL A 590 -31.82 -15.87 -2.36
CA VAL A 590 -32.31 -16.80 -1.32
C VAL A 590 -33.73 -16.43 -0.86
N ALA A 591 -34.03 -15.13 -0.72
CA ALA A 591 -35.37 -14.68 -0.34
C ALA A 591 -36.45 -15.14 -1.34
N PHE A 592 -36.20 -14.97 -2.64
CA PHE A 592 -37.11 -15.45 -3.68
C PHE A 592 -37.13 -16.98 -3.81
N MET A 593 -35.99 -17.65 -3.63
CA MET A 593 -35.91 -19.12 -3.62
C MET A 593 -36.80 -19.72 -2.53
N VAL A 594 -36.69 -19.23 -1.29
CA VAL A 594 -37.51 -19.69 -0.17
C VAL A 594 -38.98 -19.31 -0.38
N GLY A 595 -39.25 -18.10 -0.91
CA GLY A 595 -40.61 -17.66 -1.25
C GLY A 595 -41.30 -18.57 -2.28
N MET A 596 -40.61 -18.90 -3.37
CA MET A 596 -41.12 -19.80 -4.42
C MET A 596 -41.24 -21.24 -3.92
N PHE A 597 -40.27 -21.73 -3.15
CA PHE A 597 -40.35 -23.05 -2.53
C PHE A 597 -41.56 -23.16 -1.59
N ASN A 598 -41.76 -22.19 -0.70
CA ASN A 598 -42.90 -22.21 0.22
C ASN A 598 -44.26 -22.13 -0.50
N LEU A 599 -44.31 -21.49 -1.68
CA LEU A 599 -45.52 -21.41 -2.50
C LEU A 599 -45.84 -22.75 -3.19
N TYR A 600 -44.82 -23.45 -3.68
CA TYR A 600 -44.99 -24.62 -4.55
C TYR A 600 -44.68 -25.99 -3.90
N SER A 601 -44.18 -26.04 -2.67
CA SER A 601 -43.81 -27.28 -1.97
C SER A 601 -44.96 -28.29 -1.85
N TYR A 602 -46.19 -27.82 -1.67
CA TYR A 602 -47.39 -28.66 -1.58
C TYR A 602 -47.91 -29.19 -2.92
N TYR A 603 -47.34 -28.74 -4.04
CA TYR A 603 -47.80 -29.06 -5.41
C TYR A 603 -46.95 -30.12 -6.11
N LEU A 604 -46.21 -30.94 -5.34
CA LEU A 604 -45.45 -32.06 -5.88
C LEU A 604 -46.36 -33.03 -6.65
N GLY A 605 -46.01 -33.35 -7.90
CA GLY A 605 -46.81 -34.20 -8.80
C GLY A 605 -48.03 -33.52 -9.44
N ALA A 606 -48.31 -32.26 -9.09
CA ALA A 606 -49.43 -31.47 -9.62
C ALA A 606 -48.98 -30.37 -10.59
N LYS A 607 -47.69 -30.32 -10.97
CA LYS A 607 -47.10 -29.35 -11.88
C LYS A 607 -46.66 -30.00 -13.18
N TYR A 608 -46.43 -29.16 -14.20
CA TYR A 608 -45.87 -29.61 -15.48
C TYR A 608 -44.42 -30.10 -15.34
N ASN A 609 -43.61 -29.38 -14.55
CA ASN A 609 -42.22 -29.73 -14.21
C ASN A 609 -42.04 -29.70 -12.68
N ASP A 610 -41.06 -30.45 -12.16
CA ASP A 610 -40.75 -30.52 -10.71
C ASP A 610 -40.12 -29.23 -10.15
N ALA A 611 -40.11 -28.15 -10.93
CA ALA A 611 -39.64 -26.84 -10.57
C ALA A 611 -40.33 -26.31 -9.29
N PHE A 612 -39.53 -25.73 -8.39
CA PHE A 612 -39.96 -25.10 -7.14
C PHE A 612 -40.54 -26.05 -6.06
N THR A 613 -40.57 -27.37 -6.31
CA THR A 613 -41.16 -28.34 -5.36
C THR A 613 -40.21 -28.69 -4.22
N THR A 614 -38.91 -28.78 -4.52
CA THR A 614 -37.83 -28.98 -3.56
C THR A 614 -36.92 -27.76 -3.53
N VAL A 615 -36.15 -27.57 -2.45
CA VAL A 615 -35.20 -26.46 -2.34
C VAL A 615 -34.14 -26.54 -3.44
N GLU A 616 -33.67 -27.74 -3.78
CA GLU A 616 -32.67 -27.96 -4.84
C GLU A 616 -33.21 -27.58 -6.23
N GLU A 617 -34.42 -28.03 -6.58
CA GLU A 617 -35.02 -27.69 -7.87
C GLU A 617 -35.44 -26.21 -7.94
N SER A 618 -35.84 -25.61 -6.81
CA SER A 618 -36.05 -24.16 -6.71
C SER A 618 -34.77 -23.38 -6.98
N PHE A 619 -33.65 -23.83 -6.41
CA PHE A 619 -32.33 -23.25 -6.66
C PHE A 619 -31.96 -23.34 -8.14
N LYS A 620 -32.04 -24.54 -8.75
CA LYS A 620 -31.71 -24.76 -10.16
C LYS A 620 -32.53 -23.87 -11.09
N THR A 621 -33.85 -23.84 -10.89
CA THR A 621 -34.77 -23.10 -11.77
C THR A 621 -34.57 -21.59 -11.69
N LEU A 622 -34.36 -21.02 -10.50
CA LEU A 622 -34.03 -19.59 -10.36
C LEU A 622 -32.62 -19.28 -10.87
N PHE A 623 -31.64 -20.15 -10.61
CA PHE A 623 -30.28 -19.96 -11.09
C PHE A 623 -30.22 -19.87 -12.62
N TRP A 624 -30.88 -20.81 -13.31
CA TRP A 624 -30.96 -20.80 -14.77
C TRP A 624 -31.85 -19.67 -15.32
N ALA A 625 -32.77 -19.12 -14.52
CA ALA A 625 -33.57 -17.96 -14.91
C ALA A 625 -32.73 -16.69 -15.08
N ILE A 626 -31.65 -16.50 -14.29
CA ILE A 626 -30.72 -15.37 -14.44
C ILE A 626 -30.13 -15.31 -15.85
N PHE A 627 -29.89 -16.48 -16.46
CA PHE A 627 -29.34 -16.61 -17.82
C PHE A 627 -30.42 -16.71 -18.91
N GLY A 628 -31.71 -16.64 -18.56
CA GLY A 628 -32.81 -16.77 -19.49
C GLY A 628 -33.05 -18.20 -20.00
N LEU A 629 -32.48 -19.23 -19.35
CA LEU A 629 -32.63 -20.64 -19.72
C LEU A 629 -33.78 -21.34 -19.00
N SER A 630 -34.46 -20.65 -18.08
CA SER A 630 -35.60 -21.20 -17.35
C SER A 630 -36.92 -21.00 -18.09
N GLU A 631 -37.72 -22.05 -18.21
CA GLU A 631 -39.01 -22.00 -18.88
C GLU A 631 -40.09 -21.32 -18.02
N VAL A 632 -40.91 -20.47 -18.64
CA VAL A 632 -42.09 -19.86 -18.00
C VAL A 632 -43.15 -20.91 -17.60
N LYS A 633 -43.15 -22.06 -18.27
CA LYS A 633 -44.02 -23.21 -17.95
C LYS A 633 -43.72 -23.83 -16.58
N SER A 634 -42.58 -23.53 -15.98
CA SER A 634 -42.23 -23.99 -14.62
C SER A 634 -43.15 -23.46 -13.51
N VAL A 635 -43.91 -22.39 -13.78
CA VAL A 635 -44.85 -21.75 -12.85
C VAL A 635 -46.26 -22.35 -12.95
N VAL A 636 -46.59 -22.97 -14.08
CA VAL A 636 -47.91 -23.53 -14.38
C VAL A 636 -48.18 -24.76 -13.52
N ILE A 637 -49.39 -24.81 -12.95
CA ILE A 637 -49.91 -25.93 -12.17
C ILE A 637 -51.00 -26.62 -13.00
N ASN A 638 -51.09 -27.95 -12.95
CA ASN A 638 -52.10 -28.73 -13.66
C ASN A 638 -53.47 -28.75 -12.93
N ILE A 639 -53.60 -28.03 -11.81
CA ILE A 639 -54.79 -27.92 -10.97
C ILE A 639 -55.35 -26.50 -11.13
N ASP A 640 -56.69 -26.34 -11.09
CA ASP A 640 -57.41 -25.06 -11.20
C ASP A 640 -57.19 -24.06 -10.03
N HIS A 641 -56.04 -24.11 -9.35
CA HIS A 641 -55.63 -23.15 -8.32
C HIS A 641 -54.99 -21.89 -8.94
N LYS A 642 -55.77 -21.20 -9.78
CA LYS A 642 -55.33 -20.03 -10.56
C LYS A 642 -54.76 -18.88 -9.72
N PHE A 643 -55.19 -18.75 -8.47
CA PHE A 643 -54.64 -17.74 -7.55
C PHE A 643 -53.14 -17.96 -7.29
N ILE A 644 -52.75 -19.21 -6.99
CA ILE A 644 -51.36 -19.56 -6.69
C ILE A 644 -50.50 -19.45 -7.94
N GLU A 645 -51.02 -19.88 -9.08
CA GLU A 645 -50.36 -19.70 -10.38
C GLU A 645 -50.11 -18.21 -10.67
N ASN A 646 -51.09 -17.33 -10.47
CA ASN A 646 -50.93 -15.88 -10.64
C ASN A 646 -49.89 -15.29 -9.68
N ILE A 647 -49.90 -15.70 -8.40
CA ILE A 647 -48.90 -15.25 -7.42
C ILE A 647 -47.49 -15.72 -7.83
N GLY A 648 -47.36 -16.95 -8.34
CA GLY A 648 -46.11 -17.46 -8.87
C GLY A 648 -45.61 -16.68 -10.08
N TYR A 649 -46.49 -16.31 -11.01
CA TYR A 649 -46.15 -15.45 -12.14
C TYR A 649 -45.66 -14.07 -11.69
N ILE A 650 -46.33 -13.47 -10.69
CA ILE A 650 -45.93 -12.18 -10.13
C ILE A 650 -44.56 -12.29 -9.46
N LEU A 651 -44.36 -13.27 -8.56
CA LEU A 651 -43.09 -13.45 -7.86
C LEU A 651 -41.93 -13.74 -8.82
N TYR A 652 -42.14 -14.62 -9.81
CA TYR A 652 -41.15 -14.94 -10.82
C TYR A 652 -40.86 -13.75 -11.76
N GLY A 653 -41.89 -12.97 -12.13
CA GLY A 653 -41.72 -11.76 -12.92
C GLY A 653 -40.95 -10.67 -12.17
N VAL A 654 -41.32 -10.40 -10.91
CA VAL A 654 -40.63 -9.44 -10.04
C VAL A 654 -39.18 -9.88 -9.79
N TYR A 655 -38.95 -11.17 -9.56
CA TYR A 655 -37.60 -11.73 -9.46
C TYR A 655 -36.77 -11.40 -10.69
N ASN A 656 -37.27 -11.66 -11.91
CA ASN A 656 -36.53 -11.38 -13.13
C ASN A 656 -36.25 -9.88 -13.33
N ILE A 657 -37.21 -9.00 -13.00
CA ILE A 657 -37.01 -7.55 -13.05
C ILE A 657 -35.90 -7.14 -12.08
N ILE A 658 -35.95 -7.58 -10.83
CA ILE A 658 -34.97 -7.19 -9.81
C ILE A 658 -33.60 -7.79 -10.14
N MET A 659 -33.52 -9.09 -10.43
CA MET A 659 -32.24 -9.78 -10.63
C MET A 659 -31.58 -9.42 -11.95
N VAL A 660 -32.32 -9.46 -13.05
CA VAL A 660 -31.76 -9.30 -14.40
C VAL A 660 -31.74 -7.83 -14.82
N VAL A 661 -32.81 -7.06 -14.57
CA VAL A 661 -32.86 -5.66 -15.02
C VAL A 661 -32.14 -4.72 -14.05
N VAL A 662 -32.30 -4.89 -12.75
CA VAL A 662 -31.69 -3.98 -11.77
C VAL A 662 -30.30 -4.46 -11.38
N LEU A 663 -30.18 -5.63 -10.74
CA LEU A 663 -28.93 -6.05 -10.11
C LEU A 663 -27.82 -6.38 -11.12
N LEU A 664 -28.13 -7.01 -12.27
CA LEU A 664 -27.13 -7.28 -13.31
C LEU A 664 -26.60 -5.98 -13.93
N ASN A 665 -27.46 -5.02 -14.25
CA ASN A 665 -27.05 -3.73 -14.81
C ASN A 665 -26.26 -2.89 -13.81
N MET A 666 -26.64 -2.91 -12.52
CA MET A 666 -25.85 -2.29 -11.46
C MET A 666 -24.48 -2.96 -11.31
N LEU A 667 -24.40 -4.30 -11.42
CA LEU A 667 -23.12 -5.02 -11.37
C LEU A 667 -22.21 -4.62 -12.55
N ILE A 668 -22.75 -4.49 -13.75
CA ILE A 668 -22.01 -4.02 -14.93
C ILE A 668 -21.51 -2.59 -14.74
N ALA A 669 -22.34 -1.69 -14.23
CA ALA A 669 -21.97 -0.30 -13.97
C ALA A 669 -20.84 -0.20 -12.92
N MET A 670 -20.96 -0.94 -11.82
CA MET A 670 -19.93 -1.02 -10.78
C MET A 670 -18.63 -1.61 -11.33
N PHE A 671 -18.72 -2.68 -12.13
CA PHE A 671 -17.55 -3.29 -12.78
C PHE A 671 -16.80 -2.28 -13.65
N ASN A 672 -17.51 -1.49 -14.46
CA ASN A 672 -16.89 -0.49 -15.33
C ASN A 672 -16.20 0.62 -14.52
N SER A 673 -16.83 1.13 -13.46
CA SER A 673 -16.23 2.16 -12.61
C SER A 673 -14.98 1.65 -11.89
N SER A 674 -15.05 0.45 -11.29
CA SER A 674 -13.90 -0.17 -10.62
C SER A 674 -12.78 -0.48 -11.61
N PHE A 675 -13.10 -0.97 -12.81
CA PHE A 675 -12.10 -1.26 -13.84
C PHE A 675 -11.34 -0.01 -14.27
N GLN A 676 -12.02 1.14 -14.44
CA GLN A 676 -11.38 2.41 -14.80
C GLN A 676 -10.40 2.88 -13.72
N GLU A 677 -10.83 2.91 -12.45
CA GLU A 677 -9.96 3.31 -11.33
C GLU A 677 -8.72 2.41 -11.21
N ILE A 678 -8.88 1.10 -11.42
CA ILE A 678 -7.76 0.14 -11.36
C ILE A 678 -6.85 0.27 -12.59
N GLN A 679 -7.39 0.64 -13.76
CA GLN A 679 -6.62 0.73 -14.98
C GLN A 679 -5.59 1.87 -14.95
N ASP A 680 -5.90 2.98 -14.27
CA ASP A 680 -5.00 4.14 -14.15
C ASP A 680 -3.67 3.78 -13.46
N ASP A 681 -3.69 2.86 -12.50
CA ASP A 681 -2.50 2.36 -11.78
C ASP A 681 -1.98 1.00 -12.28
N ALA A 682 -2.58 0.42 -13.34
CA ALA A 682 -2.36 -0.98 -13.72
C ALA A 682 -0.90 -1.32 -14.06
N ASP A 683 -0.13 -0.40 -14.64
CA ASP A 683 1.29 -0.62 -14.97
C ASP A 683 2.16 -0.79 -13.71
N VAL A 684 1.96 0.08 -12.70
CA VAL A 684 2.68 0.00 -11.41
C VAL A 684 2.38 -1.33 -10.74
N GLU A 685 1.13 -1.75 -10.79
CA GLU A 685 0.67 -2.99 -10.16
C GLU A 685 1.13 -4.24 -10.89
N TRP A 686 1.11 -4.20 -12.22
CA TRP A 686 1.68 -5.25 -13.03
C TRP A 686 3.18 -5.39 -12.78
N LYS A 687 3.95 -4.31 -12.75
CA LYS A 687 5.39 -4.34 -12.44
C LYS A 687 5.66 -4.89 -11.04
N PHE A 688 4.82 -4.57 -10.06
CA PHE A 688 4.89 -5.14 -8.71
C PHE A 688 4.60 -6.65 -8.72
N ALA A 689 3.53 -7.10 -9.35
CA ALA A 689 3.18 -8.52 -9.46
C ALA A 689 4.25 -9.31 -10.23
N ARG A 690 4.80 -8.74 -11.31
CA ARG A 690 5.91 -9.28 -12.08
C ARG A 690 7.18 -9.40 -11.23
N ALA A 691 7.50 -8.39 -10.43
CA ALA A 691 8.63 -8.44 -9.52
C ALA A 691 8.46 -9.51 -8.43
N LYS A 692 7.24 -9.65 -7.86
CA LYS A 692 6.91 -10.73 -6.92
C LYS A 692 7.12 -12.12 -7.56
N LEU A 693 6.65 -12.29 -8.81
CA LEU A 693 6.88 -13.51 -9.59
C LEU A 693 8.37 -13.77 -9.84
N TRP A 694 9.17 -12.76 -10.18
CA TRP A 694 10.60 -12.97 -10.39
C TRP A 694 11.34 -13.34 -9.10
N PHE A 695 10.92 -12.75 -7.98
CA PHE A 695 11.52 -12.96 -6.67
C PHE A 695 11.44 -14.42 -6.21
N SER A 696 10.35 -15.14 -6.54
CA SER A 696 10.22 -16.56 -6.21
C SER A 696 11.27 -17.44 -6.91
N TYR A 697 11.82 -17.02 -8.05
CA TYR A 697 12.86 -17.76 -8.78
C TYR A 697 14.30 -17.29 -8.48
N PHE A 698 14.47 -16.17 -7.78
CA PHE A 698 15.79 -15.68 -7.36
C PHE A 698 16.41 -16.54 -6.27
N GLU A 699 15.59 -17.09 -5.37
CA GLU A 699 16.04 -18.00 -4.33
C GLU A 699 16.61 -19.28 -4.95
N ASN A 700 17.64 -19.86 -4.31
CA ASN A 700 18.35 -21.04 -4.83
C ASN A 700 17.55 -22.36 -4.68
N GLY A 701 16.30 -22.29 -4.21
CA GLY A 701 15.39 -23.42 -4.13
C GLY A 701 14.77 -23.82 -5.48
N GLY A 702 14.20 -25.03 -5.54
CA GLY A 702 13.31 -25.46 -6.64
C GLY A 702 13.89 -25.39 -8.06
N THR A 703 15.17 -25.72 -8.27
CA THR A 703 15.79 -25.57 -9.60
C THR A 703 15.29 -26.55 -10.66
N LEU A 704 14.84 -27.74 -10.25
CA LEU A 704 14.28 -28.75 -11.14
C LEU A 704 12.76 -28.65 -11.19
N PRO A 705 12.14 -28.60 -12.38
CA PRO A 705 10.70 -28.61 -12.50
C PRO A 705 10.13 -30.01 -12.22
N VAL A 706 8.85 -30.05 -11.87
CA VAL A 706 8.07 -31.30 -11.82
C VAL A 706 8.14 -32.00 -13.17
N PRO A 707 8.23 -33.34 -13.28
CA PRO A 707 8.28 -34.36 -12.22
C PRO A 707 9.70 -34.62 -11.69
N PHE A 708 10.72 -33.99 -12.29
CA PHE A 708 12.13 -34.26 -11.99
C PHE A 708 12.56 -33.82 -10.57
N ASN A 709 11.74 -33.03 -9.88
CA ASN A 709 11.93 -32.66 -8.48
C ASN A 709 11.90 -33.85 -7.51
N LEU A 710 11.26 -34.97 -7.89
CA LEU A 710 11.15 -36.16 -7.02
C LEU A 710 12.49 -36.88 -6.80
N VAL A 711 13.46 -36.70 -7.70
CA VAL A 711 14.77 -37.33 -7.58
C VAL A 711 15.68 -36.42 -6.74
N PRO A 712 16.00 -36.78 -5.48
CA PRO A 712 16.83 -35.92 -4.64
C PRO A 712 18.23 -35.81 -5.22
N SER A 713 18.77 -34.58 -5.24
CA SER A 713 20.15 -34.36 -5.67
C SER A 713 21.14 -35.00 -4.67
N PRO A 714 22.28 -35.56 -5.12
CA PRO A 714 23.29 -36.13 -4.23
C PRO A 714 23.78 -35.16 -3.15
N LYS A 715 23.81 -33.85 -3.47
CA LYS A 715 24.15 -32.78 -2.52
C LYS A 715 23.09 -32.56 -1.44
N ALA A 716 21.81 -32.70 -1.79
CA ALA A 716 20.70 -32.57 -0.83
C ALA A 716 20.66 -33.75 0.15
N VAL A 717 20.98 -34.96 -0.32
CA VAL A 717 21.11 -36.14 0.55
C VAL A 717 22.31 -35.99 1.48
N ALA A 718 23.45 -35.53 0.96
CA ALA A 718 24.65 -35.27 1.76
C ALA A 718 24.44 -34.12 2.78
N SER A 719 23.68 -33.08 2.43
CA SER A 719 23.37 -31.98 3.35
C SER A 719 22.31 -32.35 4.39
N LEU A 720 21.35 -33.23 4.06
CA LEU A 720 20.39 -33.79 5.02
C LEU A 720 21.12 -34.68 6.04
N LEU A 721 22.03 -35.54 5.57
CA LEU A 721 22.90 -36.36 6.42
C LEU A 721 23.83 -35.49 7.29
N SER A 722 24.38 -34.40 6.74
CA SER A 722 25.18 -33.47 7.54
C SER A 722 24.33 -32.67 8.53
N ARG A 723 23.09 -32.31 8.19
CA ARG A 723 22.14 -31.61 9.09
C ARG A 723 21.74 -32.51 10.26
N MET A 724 21.47 -33.79 10.01
CA MET A 724 21.27 -34.78 11.07
C MET A 724 22.54 -34.94 11.94
N LYS A 725 23.74 -34.81 11.36
CA LYS A 725 25.02 -34.89 12.08
C LYS A 725 25.34 -33.63 12.89
N THR A 726 24.96 -32.44 12.43
CA THR A 726 25.09 -31.17 13.19
C THR A 726 24.04 -31.05 14.29
N PHE A 727 22.84 -31.63 14.13
CA PHE A 727 21.85 -31.73 15.21
C PHE A 727 22.35 -32.62 16.38
N LEU A 728 23.35 -33.47 16.13
CA LEU A 728 24.02 -34.32 17.11
C LEU A 728 25.31 -33.71 17.68
N TRP A 729 25.86 -32.65 17.08
CA TRP A 729 27.13 -32.06 17.50
C TRP A 729 27.12 -30.55 17.22
N ASP A 730 26.57 -29.78 18.16
CA ASP A 730 26.66 -28.33 18.11
C ASP A 730 28.07 -27.88 18.51
N VAL A 731 28.81 -27.34 17.54
CA VAL A 731 30.03 -26.57 17.78
C VAL A 731 29.80 -25.17 17.21
N PRO A 732 29.72 -24.12 18.05
CA PRO A 732 29.67 -22.76 17.54
C PRO A 732 31.08 -22.34 17.10
N ARG A 733 31.20 -21.91 15.85
CA ARG A 733 32.37 -21.19 15.34
C ARG A 733 32.12 -19.68 15.44
N HIS A 734 32.92 -19.01 16.26
CA HIS A 734 33.13 -17.57 16.17
C HIS A 734 34.20 -17.30 15.10
N GLU A 735 33.96 -16.39 14.14
CA GLU A 735 35.05 -15.58 13.56
C GLU A 735 34.57 -14.32 12.80
N LYS A 736 35.20 -13.20 13.21
CA LYS A 736 35.63 -11.96 12.51
C LYS A 736 34.61 -10.92 12.03
N GLU A 737 34.45 -9.90 12.88
CA GLU A 737 33.73 -8.61 12.70
C GLU A 737 34.44 -7.54 11.84
N GLN A 738 35.67 -7.77 11.36
CA GLN A 738 36.48 -6.68 10.78
C GLN A 738 36.06 -6.22 9.36
N SER A 739 35.27 -7.01 8.62
CA SER A 739 34.78 -6.60 7.29
C SER A 739 33.46 -5.80 7.33
N ALA A 740 32.75 -5.80 8.46
CA ALA A 740 31.43 -5.18 8.59
C ALA A 740 31.53 -3.64 8.72
N GLN A 741 32.46 -3.17 9.55
CA GLN A 741 32.62 -1.75 9.88
C GLN A 741 32.98 -0.85 8.66
N VAL A 742 33.72 -1.38 7.68
CA VAL A 742 34.10 -0.62 6.47
C VAL A 742 32.91 -0.43 5.54
N LEU A 743 32.07 -1.47 5.36
CA LEU A 743 30.89 -1.43 4.49
C LEU A 743 29.81 -0.50 5.05
N SER A 744 29.63 -0.49 6.38
CA SER A 744 28.72 0.42 7.09
C SER A 744 29.07 1.90 6.88
N SER A 745 30.37 2.24 6.87
CA SER A 745 30.81 3.61 6.63
C SER A 745 30.57 4.12 5.19
N LEU A 746 30.61 3.23 4.20
CA LEU A 746 30.36 3.58 2.80
C LEU A 746 28.87 3.79 2.55
N PHE A 747 28.04 2.91 3.10
CA PHE A 747 26.59 3.04 3.06
C PHE A 747 26.13 4.39 3.66
N GLN A 748 26.65 4.77 4.84
CA GLN A 748 26.29 6.04 5.46
C GLN A 748 26.68 7.26 4.60
N LYS A 749 27.84 7.22 3.94
CA LYS A 749 28.26 8.29 3.02
C LYS A 749 27.33 8.41 1.82
N ILE A 750 26.86 7.28 1.28
CA ILE A 750 25.90 7.25 0.17
C ILE A 750 24.55 7.83 0.62
N MET A 751 24.06 7.43 1.80
CA MET A 751 22.80 7.95 2.35
C MET A 751 22.85 9.45 2.62
N ASN A 752 23.91 9.95 3.26
CA ASN A 752 24.07 11.38 3.49
C ASN A 752 24.07 12.19 2.17
N ARG A 753 24.67 11.66 1.10
CA ARG A 753 24.64 12.30 -0.23
C ARG A 753 23.24 12.32 -0.83
N LEU A 754 22.49 11.22 -0.72
CA LEU A 754 21.13 11.11 -1.25
C LEU A 754 20.15 11.99 -0.48
N ILE A 755 20.21 11.97 0.86
CA ILE A 755 19.41 12.85 1.72
C ILE A 755 19.68 14.32 1.39
N LYS A 756 20.96 14.71 1.25
CA LYS A 756 21.31 16.08 0.87
C LYS A 756 20.71 16.48 -0.48
N ARG A 757 20.77 15.60 -1.49
CA ARG A 757 20.12 15.87 -2.80
C ARG A 757 18.60 15.96 -2.66
N TYR A 758 18.00 15.15 -1.80
CA TYR A 758 16.55 15.14 -1.58
C TYR A 758 16.08 16.44 -0.94
N VAL A 759 16.72 16.88 0.14
CA VAL A 759 16.39 18.14 0.82
C VAL A 759 16.54 19.32 -0.14
N LEU A 760 17.65 19.41 -0.89
CA LEU A 760 17.86 20.48 -1.87
C LEU A 760 16.84 20.48 -3.01
N LYS A 761 16.39 19.29 -3.44
CA LYS A 761 15.32 19.18 -4.43
C LYS A 761 13.98 19.62 -3.84
N ALA A 762 13.64 19.14 -2.64
CA ALA A 762 12.39 19.49 -1.97
C ALA A 762 12.27 21.00 -1.68
N GLN A 763 13.36 21.65 -1.26
CA GLN A 763 13.41 23.10 -1.11
C GLN A 763 13.17 23.82 -2.44
N ARG A 764 13.85 23.39 -3.51
CA ARG A 764 13.64 23.97 -4.85
C ARG A 764 12.22 23.78 -5.36
N ASP A 765 11.63 22.60 -5.14
CA ASP A 765 10.27 22.30 -5.56
C ASP A 765 9.28 23.21 -4.80
N LYS A 766 9.51 23.45 -3.50
CA LYS A 766 8.74 24.42 -2.69
C LYS A 766 8.90 25.86 -3.20
N ASP A 767 10.11 26.29 -3.58
CA ASP A 767 10.35 27.64 -4.12
C ASP A 767 9.68 27.88 -5.49
N ASN A 768 9.36 26.80 -6.22
CA ASN A 768 8.66 26.88 -7.51
C ASN A 768 7.13 26.87 -7.38
N ASP A 769 6.59 26.58 -6.19
CA ASP A 769 5.15 26.62 -5.93
C ASP A 769 4.63 28.09 -5.94
N GLU A 770 3.34 28.28 -6.25
CA GLU A 770 2.76 29.60 -6.51
C GLU A 770 2.92 30.61 -5.34
N VAL A 771 3.26 31.86 -5.67
CA VAL A 771 3.40 32.99 -4.74
C VAL A 771 2.12 33.18 -3.92
N ASN A 772 2.23 33.11 -2.60
CA ASN A 772 1.10 33.22 -1.69
C ASN A 772 0.69 34.69 -1.48
N GLU A 773 -0.60 34.98 -1.28
CA GLU A 773 -1.09 36.32 -0.89
C GLU A 773 -0.43 36.81 0.42
N GLY A 774 0.00 35.87 1.27
CA GLY A 774 0.79 36.14 2.47
C GLY A 774 2.14 36.81 2.20
N GLU A 775 2.90 36.30 1.23
CA GLU A 775 4.22 36.86 0.85
C GLU A 775 4.07 38.28 0.29
N LEU A 776 2.98 38.56 -0.43
CA LEU A 776 2.68 39.91 -0.91
C LEU A 776 2.39 40.89 0.24
N LYS A 777 1.74 40.41 1.31
CA LYS A 777 1.47 41.21 2.52
C LYS A 777 2.75 41.46 3.31
N GLU A 778 3.63 40.48 3.41
CA GLU A 778 4.96 40.59 4.01
C GLU A 778 5.79 41.68 3.32
N ILE A 779 5.93 41.61 1.99
CA ILE A 779 6.64 42.64 1.21
C ILE A 779 6.04 44.04 1.44
N LYS A 780 4.72 44.15 1.51
CA LYS A 780 4.06 45.43 1.80
C LYS A 780 4.42 45.97 3.20
N GLN A 781 4.54 45.09 4.19
CA GLN A 781 4.90 45.46 5.55
C GLN A 781 6.39 45.81 5.66
N ASP A 782 7.27 45.09 4.98
CA ASP A 782 8.70 45.44 4.89
C ASP A 782 8.92 46.82 4.28
N ILE A 783 8.20 47.15 3.21
CA ILE A 783 8.22 48.50 2.61
C ILE A 783 7.75 49.54 3.63
N SER A 784 6.76 49.21 4.45
CA SER A 784 6.22 50.12 5.47
C SER A 784 7.21 50.34 6.62
N SER A 785 7.86 49.27 7.10
CA SER A 785 8.93 49.32 8.10
C SER A 785 10.13 50.14 7.60
N LEU A 786 10.60 49.86 6.39
CA LEU A 786 11.69 50.61 5.75
C LEU A 786 11.37 52.10 5.62
N ARG A 787 10.11 52.43 5.29
CA ARG A 787 9.66 53.84 5.24
C ARG A 787 9.82 54.52 6.59
N TYR A 788 9.45 53.88 7.69
CA TYR A 788 9.59 54.47 9.03
C TYR A 788 11.06 54.65 9.41
N GLU A 789 11.92 53.68 9.11
CA GLU A 789 13.36 53.77 9.39
C GLU A 789 14.03 54.92 8.63
N LEU A 790 13.68 55.12 7.35
CA LEU A 790 14.18 56.23 6.55
C LEU A 790 13.69 57.60 7.04
N LEU A 791 12.43 57.68 7.47
CA LEU A 791 11.87 58.92 8.03
C LEU A 791 12.55 59.30 9.34
N GLU A 792 12.82 58.32 10.20
CA GLU A 792 13.52 58.55 11.47
C GLU A 792 14.96 59.00 11.24
N ARG A 793 15.66 58.35 10.31
CA ARG A 793 17.02 58.77 9.92
C ARG A 793 17.02 60.20 9.40
N GLY A 794 16.05 60.54 8.54
CA GLY A 794 15.86 61.91 8.07
C GLY A 794 15.61 62.90 9.21
N LYS A 795 14.79 62.54 10.20
CA LYS A 795 14.52 63.36 11.37
C LYS A 795 15.77 63.56 12.23
N HIS A 796 16.51 62.50 12.51
CA HIS A 796 17.76 62.57 13.27
C HIS A 796 18.82 63.44 12.56
N ASP A 797 18.95 63.30 11.24
CA ASP A 797 19.85 64.13 10.43
C ASP A 797 19.42 65.61 10.48
N THR A 798 18.11 65.91 10.52
CA THR A 798 17.63 67.30 10.68
C THR A 798 17.82 67.85 12.10
N GLU A 799 17.66 67.03 13.14
CA GLU A 799 17.87 67.43 14.54
C GLU A 799 19.36 67.69 14.81
N THR A 800 20.24 66.82 14.32
CA THR A 800 21.70 67.03 14.40
C THR A 800 22.14 68.26 13.62
N LEU A 801 21.56 68.49 12.43
CA LEU A 801 21.80 69.72 11.67
C LEU A 801 21.32 70.97 12.44
N ALA A 802 20.14 70.91 13.06
CA ALA A 802 19.61 72.01 13.87
C ALA A 802 20.49 72.30 15.09
N GLU A 803 20.97 71.25 15.78
CA GLU A 803 21.88 71.39 16.91
C GLU A 803 23.25 71.94 16.50
N LEU A 804 23.78 71.51 15.35
CA LEU A 804 25.00 72.08 14.77
C LEU A 804 24.83 73.56 14.39
N ILE A 805 23.68 73.94 13.82
CA ILE A 805 23.35 75.33 13.52
C ILE A 805 23.28 76.15 14.82
N ARG A 806 22.61 75.63 15.86
CA ARG A 806 22.50 76.27 17.18
C ARG A 806 23.87 76.48 17.82
N GLN A 807 24.75 75.47 17.75
CA GLN A 807 26.13 75.57 18.22
C GLN A 807 26.95 76.59 17.39
N LEU A 808 26.73 76.67 16.08
CA LEU A 808 27.38 77.67 15.22
C LEU A 808 26.91 79.08 15.56
N GLU A 809 25.61 79.28 15.83
CA GLU A 809 25.05 80.55 16.29
C GLU A 809 25.66 80.96 17.64
N GLU A 810 25.74 80.05 18.62
CA GLU A 810 26.40 80.32 19.91
C GLU A 810 27.88 80.74 19.72
N VAL A 811 28.61 80.08 18.81
CA VAL A 811 30.01 80.44 18.49
C VAL A 811 30.11 81.81 17.80
N ILE A 812 29.19 82.13 16.88
CA ILE A 812 29.15 83.44 16.23
C ILE A 812 28.80 84.55 17.22
N TYR A 813 27.85 84.32 18.13
CA TYR A 813 27.52 85.27 19.21
C TYR A 813 28.73 85.48 20.14
N ALA A 814 29.42 84.41 20.55
CA ALA A 814 30.63 84.50 21.36
C ALA A 814 31.79 85.24 20.64
N LEU A 815 31.94 85.05 19.32
CA LEU A 815 32.90 85.79 18.49
C LEU A 815 32.51 87.26 18.33
N GLY A 816 31.21 87.55 18.19
CA GLY A 816 30.65 88.90 18.16
C GLY A 816 30.92 89.67 19.44
N ASP A 817 30.69 89.06 20.60
CA ASP A 817 31.01 89.64 21.91
C ASP A 817 32.52 89.87 22.08
N CYS A 818 33.36 88.92 21.63
CA CYS A 818 34.82 89.08 21.62
C CYS A 818 35.28 90.23 20.70
N LEU A 819 34.68 90.41 19.53
CA LEU A 819 34.97 91.51 18.61
C LEU A 819 34.53 92.87 19.17
N ILE A 820 33.36 92.95 19.80
CA ILE A 820 32.89 94.17 20.49
C ILE A 820 33.84 94.53 21.65
N LEU A 821 34.26 93.56 22.46
CA LEU A 821 35.26 93.75 23.52
C LEU A 821 36.64 94.17 22.97
N SER A 822 37.03 93.68 21.79
CA SER A 822 38.31 94.01 21.18
C SER A 822 38.31 95.37 20.46
N VAL A 823 37.17 95.82 19.93
CA VAL A 823 36.99 97.17 19.36
C VAL A 823 36.87 98.22 20.46
N MET A 824 36.21 97.91 21.59
CA MET A 824 36.19 98.79 22.76
C MET A 824 37.58 99.02 23.35
N ARG A 825 38.48 98.02 23.33
CA ARG A 825 39.90 98.20 23.73
C ARG A 825 40.76 99.01 22.74
N TYR A 826 40.27 99.28 21.53
CA TYR A 826 41.00 100.07 20.53
C TYR A 826 40.63 101.56 20.58
N PHE A 827 39.59 101.92 21.35
CA PHE A 827 39.09 103.30 21.51
C PHE A 827 39.32 103.91 22.90
N ASP A 828 39.93 103.18 23.83
CA ASP A 828 40.59 103.68 25.04
C ASP A 828 42.11 103.71 24.83
#